data_AF-A0A6P3VXV0-F1
#
_entry.id   AF-A0A6P3VXV0-F1
#
_cell.length_a   1.000
_cell.length_b   1.000
_cell.length_c   1.000
_cell.angle_alpha   90.00
_cell.angle_beta   90.00
_cell.angle_gamma   90.00
#
_symmetry.space_group_name_H-M   'P 1'
#
loop_
_entity.id
_entity.type
_entity.pdbx_description
1 polymer ?
#
loop_
_entity_poly.entity_id
_entity_poly.type
_entity_poly.pdbx_seq_one_letter_code
_entity_poly.pdbx_strand_id
1 'polypeptide(L)'
;MSGVALGIEIVVVFFLALFLLHRYGDFRKQHRMVLFATLLAWFLCFLIVFILPLDVSTSIYNQCKINNNKEKAAVPPTEYSNQSSNSSAPTTSPKEVCHKPWSYIPDGILPVFWRVVYWTSQFLTWLLIPFMQSYARSGGFSISGKVKTALIENAIYYGTYLLIFCSLLIYVAVSPKLHLSWTQLRVIGITAANTWGLFLLVLLLGYGLVEIPRSYWNASCHGHLLAKTYFKASKLMTEKADAEENLEDVMEDVRNASEAIKYNNPLRKCIDTVLRKCPTDYQEKMGRNMDDYEDFDEHGNPCPSKRSLVKLHKQVIYAVQRHNRTQVQWQMLLEEAVHLEDVAKNEASVAHQFVHSFPSSEPPGWISRYFYTPTIEWYWECKLRHWFYRGLAVILMLVSVAVVWSECTFFSTQPVLSLFAVFIQLAEKEYNYFYIEMACFFTIFYLCYCVYSTVFRIRVFNYYYLASHHQTDAYSLQFSGMLFCRLTPPLCLNFLGLIHMDTAISGQQREQTAYTTIMGSMKVLSFIAKGFYIYYPMLILLLCIATYYSLGTRCLNMLGFQQFMGENNMTTDLVDEGRELIRRERRMRQRTEDGEIRRREFRERYRDPQEKYASRNRNSYSELKENNESVMNSSAFAPASRRDRSDQTELLQDAEPLDFNAEEIVETDDRRYTGGRYLSTSLSRGRIFDDV
;
A
#
# COMPACT_ATOMS: atom_id res chain seq x y z
N MET A 1 -6.28 34.92 -4.52
CA MET A 1 -6.77 34.15 -3.35
C MET A 1 -7.17 32.74 -3.82
N SER A 2 -8.46 32.36 -3.91
CA SER A 2 -8.95 30.99 -4.26
C SER A 2 -8.03 30.15 -5.17
N GLY A 3 -7.77 30.56 -6.41
CA GLY A 3 -6.95 29.78 -7.35
C GLY A 3 -5.49 29.49 -6.92
N VAL A 4 -4.94 30.25 -5.97
CA VAL A 4 -3.63 29.96 -5.36
C VAL A 4 -3.77 28.91 -4.25
N ALA A 5 -4.85 28.96 -3.46
CA ALA A 5 -5.13 27.94 -2.44
C ALA A 5 -5.37 26.57 -3.09
N LEU A 6 -6.25 26.51 -4.10
CA LEU A 6 -6.49 25.30 -4.91
C LEU A 6 -5.22 24.79 -5.62
N GLY A 7 -4.33 25.70 -6.04
CA GLY A 7 -3.00 25.34 -6.55
C GLY A 7 -2.09 24.69 -5.50
N ILE A 8 -2.09 25.22 -4.27
CA ILE A 8 -1.35 24.65 -3.14
C ILE A 8 -1.92 23.27 -2.76
N GLU A 9 -3.25 23.13 -2.68
CA GLU A 9 -3.93 21.85 -2.41
C GLU A 9 -3.55 20.78 -3.43
N ILE A 10 -3.60 21.10 -4.73
CA ILE A 10 -3.17 20.19 -5.80
C ILE A 10 -1.71 19.75 -5.60
N VAL A 11 -0.81 20.67 -5.26
CA VAL A 11 0.62 20.37 -5.04
C VAL A 11 0.82 19.50 -3.79
N VAL A 12 0.12 19.80 -2.69
CA VAL A 12 0.17 19.00 -1.44
C VAL A 12 -0.38 17.60 -1.67
N VAL A 13 -1.51 17.46 -2.38
CA VAL A 13 -2.10 16.14 -2.72
C VAL A 13 -1.19 15.35 -3.65
N PHE A 14 -0.52 16.00 -4.61
CA PHE A 14 0.48 15.34 -5.46
C PHE A 14 1.67 14.81 -4.65
N PHE A 15 2.24 15.61 -3.75
CA PHE A 15 3.33 15.15 -2.88
C PHE A 15 2.90 14.07 -1.88
N LEU A 16 1.66 14.13 -1.36
CA LEU A 16 1.08 13.07 -0.53
C LEU A 16 0.95 11.75 -1.31
N ALA A 17 0.40 11.80 -2.53
CA ALA A 17 0.29 10.62 -3.39
C ALA A 17 1.67 10.04 -3.75
N LEU A 18 2.66 10.90 -4.04
CA LEU A 18 4.03 10.50 -4.33
C LEU A 18 4.76 9.90 -3.12
N PHE A 19 4.58 10.47 -1.93
CA PHE A 19 5.14 9.94 -0.68
C PHE A 19 4.54 8.58 -0.33
N LEU A 20 3.22 8.42 -0.43
CA LEU A 20 2.57 7.13 -0.23
C LEU A 20 3.03 6.12 -1.28
N LEU A 21 3.15 6.52 -2.55
CA LEU A 21 3.64 5.63 -3.61
C LEU A 21 5.07 5.16 -3.32
N HIS A 22 5.93 6.06 -2.83
CA HIS A 22 7.28 5.72 -2.37
C HIS A 22 7.28 4.83 -1.12
N ARG A 23 6.29 4.93 -0.22
CA ARG A 23 6.20 4.06 0.97
C ARG A 23 5.89 2.60 0.62
N TYR A 24 5.13 2.37 -0.45
CA TYR A 24 4.64 1.04 -0.84
C TYR A 24 5.38 0.41 -2.03
N GLY A 25 5.73 1.19 -3.08
CA GLY A 25 6.32 0.67 -4.32
C GLY A 25 7.77 1.10 -4.56
N ASP A 26 8.63 0.15 -4.94
CA ASP A 26 10.03 0.38 -5.29
C ASP A 26 10.20 1.19 -6.60
N PHE A 27 10.71 2.42 -6.51
CA PHE A 27 10.91 3.30 -7.67
C PHE A 27 12.04 2.84 -8.62
N ARG A 28 12.89 1.90 -8.20
CA ARG A 28 14.02 1.36 -8.99
C ARG A 28 13.65 0.02 -9.64
N LYS A 29 12.93 -0.86 -8.93
CA LYS A 29 12.51 -2.17 -9.45
C LYS A 29 11.24 -2.12 -10.31
N GLN A 30 10.35 -1.16 -10.10
CA GLN A 30 9.07 -1.13 -10.83
C GLN A 30 9.15 -0.33 -12.14
N HIS A 31 8.58 -0.90 -13.21
CA HIS A 31 8.50 -0.27 -14.52
C HIS A 31 7.75 1.07 -14.46
N ARG A 32 8.29 2.13 -15.06
CA ARG A 32 7.84 3.52 -14.86
C ARG A 32 6.36 3.79 -15.14
N MET A 33 5.75 3.06 -16.09
CA MET A 33 4.31 3.16 -16.36
C MET A 33 3.42 2.60 -15.23
N VAL A 34 3.90 1.64 -14.44
CA VAL A 34 3.22 1.11 -13.24
C VAL A 34 3.10 2.21 -12.19
N LEU A 35 4.22 2.85 -11.89
CA LEU A 35 4.34 3.95 -10.95
C LEU A 35 3.50 5.15 -11.41
N PHE A 36 3.61 5.57 -12.68
CA PHE A 36 2.85 6.69 -13.23
C PHE A 36 1.32 6.44 -13.21
N ALA A 37 0.85 5.27 -13.66
CA ALA A 37 -0.57 4.96 -13.67
C ALA A 37 -1.16 4.91 -12.24
N THR A 38 -0.39 4.39 -11.27
CA THR A 38 -0.82 4.36 -9.87
C THR A 38 -0.79 5.76 -9.26
N LEU A 39 0.28 6.55 -9.50
CA LEU A 39 0.39 7.93 -9.01
C LEU A 39 -0.80 8.77 -9.48
N LEU A 40 -1.14 8.68 -10.77
CA LEU A 40 -2.26 9.41 -11.35
C LEU A 40 -3.60 8.97 -10.77
N ALA A 41 -3.82 7.66 -10.60
CA ALA A 41 -5.03 7.13 -9.97
C ALA A 41 -5.18 7.61 -8.52
N TRP A 42 -4.13 7.49 -7.70
CA TRP A 42 -4.13 7.91 -6.30
C TRP A 42 -4.30 9.43 -6.16
N PHE A 43 -3.56 10.22 -6.95
CA PHE A 43 -3.70 11.68 -7.00
C PHE A 43 -5.13 12.12 -7.29
N LEU A 44 -5.76 11.58 -8.34
CA LEU A 44 -7.14 11.90 -8.71
C LEU A 44 -8.14 11.55 -7.59
N CYS A 45 -7.92 10.44 -6.87
CA CYS A 45 -8.82 9.95 -5.82
C CYS A 45 -8.60 10.63 -4.46
N PHE A 46 -7.42 11.19 -4.18
CA PHE A 46 -7.17 12.01 -2.99
C PHE A 46 -7.61 13.47 -3.19
N LEU A 47 -7.57 13.98 -4.43
CA LEU A 47 -7.94 15.36 -4.75
C LEU A 47 -9.44 15.65 -4.54
N ILE A 48 -10.32 14.65 -4.67
CA ILE A 48 -11.76 14.80 -4.43
C ILE A 48 -12.13 15.22 -3.00
N VAL A 49 -11.26 14.93 -2.01
CA VAL A 49 -11.44 15.34 -0.61
C VAL A 49 -11.47 16.87 -0.46
N PHE A 50 -10.75 17.59 -1.32
CA PHE A 50 -10.64 19.05 -1.30
C PHE A 50 -11.62 19.70 -2.29
N ILE A 51 -11.73 19.14 -3.51
CA ILE A 51 -12.56 19.77 -4.56
C ILE A 51 -14.08 19.56 -4.35
N LEU A 52 -14.52 18.48 -3.69
CA LEU A 52 -15.94 18.23 -3.48
C LEU A 52 -16.60 19.21 -2.48
N PRO A 53 -15.96 19.57 -1.33
CA PRO A 53 -16.39 20.70 -0.50
C PRO A 53 -16.52 22.03 -1.26
N LEU A 54 -15.57 22.32 -2.17
CA LEU A 54 -15.57 23.55 -2.99
C LEU A 54 -16.72 23.57 -4.02
N ASP A 55 -17.07 22.42 -4.60
CA ASP A 55 -18.24 22.26 -5.48
C ASP A 55 -19.55 22.47 -4.71
N VAL A 56 -19.66 21.93 -3.49
CA VAL A 56 -20.82 22.13 -2.60
C VAL A 56 -20.98 23.59 -2.19
N SER A 57 -19.91 24.26 -1.68
CA SER A 57 -20.00 25.65 -1.25
C SER A 57 -20.28 26.61 -2.42
N THR A 58 -19.70 26.34 -3.60
CA THR A 58 -20.00 27.08 -4.84
C THR A 58 -21.45 26.86 -5.31
N SER A 59 -21.98 25.65 -5.19
CA SER A 59 -23.36 25.32 -5.57
C SER A 59 -24.40 26.01 -4.68
N ILE A 60 -24.18 26.03 -3.35
CA ILE A 60 -25.06 26.73 -2.40
C ILE A 60 -25.02 28.26 -2.64
N TYR A 61 -23.84 28.82 -2.94
CA TYR A 61 -23.72 30.22 -3.33
C TYR A 61 -24.46 30.55 -4.64
N ASN A 62 -24.40 29.67 -5.64
CA ASN A 62 -25.14 29.84 -6.89
C ASN A 62 -26.66 29.65 -6.71
N GLN A 63 -27.12 28.76 -5.81
CA GLN A 63 -28.52 28.68 -5.38
C GLN A 63 -29.00 30.01 -4.76
N CYS A 64 -28.19 30.61 -3.87
CA CYS A 64 -28.51 31.90 -3.25
C CYS A 64 -28.73 33.00 -4.31
N LYS A 65 -27.85 33.09 -5.32
CA LYS A 65 -28.02 34.02 -6.47
C LYS A 65 -29.35 33.80 -7.19
N ILE A 66 -29.73 32.54 -7.42
CA ILE A 66 -30.94 32.17 -8.17
C ILE A 66 -32.19 32.50 -7.38
N ASN A 67 -32.23 32.23 -6.07
CA ASN A 67 -33.33 32.64 -5.19
C ASN A 67 -33.52 34.16 -5.24
N ASN A 68 -32.45 34.92 -5.00
CA ASN A 68 -32.44 36.39 -5.09
C ASN A 68 -32.94 36.93 -6.44
N ASN A 69 -32.60 36.26 -7.56
CA ASN A 69 -33.02 36.71 -8.88
C ASN A 69 -34.47 36.30 -9.20
N LYS A 70 -34.99 35.20 -8.62
CA LYS A 70 -36.41 34.86 -8.66
C LYS A 70 -37.25 35.88 -7.89
N GLU A 71 -36.82 36.32 -6.71
CA GLU A 71 -37.51 37.37 -5.95
C GLU A 71 -37.58 38.69 -6.72
N LYS A 72 -36.47 39.13 -7.32
CA LYS A 72 -36.44 40.34 -8.19
C LYS A 72 -37.38 40.24 -9.40
N ALA A 73 -37.56 39.04 -9.95
CA ALA A 73 -38.46 38.80 -11.08
C ALA A 73 -39.93 38.63 -10.67
N ALA A 74 -40.20 38.34 -9.40
CA ALA A 74 -41.56 38.20 -8.85
C ALA A 74 -42.19 39.55 -8.46
N VAL A 75 -41.40 40.64 -8.39
CA VAL A 75 -41.90 42.00 -8.20
C VAL A 75 -42.22 42.61 -9.57
N PRO A 76 -43.51 42.83 -9.92
CA PRO A 76 -43.84 43.53 -11.16
C PRO A 76 -43.41 45.01 -11.08
N PRO A 77 -43.09 45.66 -12.21
CA PRO A 77 -42.84 47.10 -12.23
C PRO A 77 -44.13 47.84 -11.87
N THR A 78 -44.19 48.45 -10.69
CA THR A 78 -45.31 49.30 -10.28
C THR A 78 -45.31 50.57 -11.11
N GLU A 79 -46.23 50.66 -12.08
CA GLU A 79 -46.55 51.94 -12.72
C GLU A 79 -47.03 52.95 -11.68
N TYR A 80 -46.56 54.19 -11.79
CA TYR A 80 -46.94 55.27 -10.88
C TYR A 80 -48.41 55.64 -11.06
N SER A 81 -49.27 55.12 -10.18
CA SER A 81 -50.61 55.67 -9.95
C SER A 81 -50.63 56.40 -8.60
N ASN A 82 -50.77 57.73 -8.66
CA ASN A 82 -50.84 58.58 -7.47
C ASN A 82 -52.21 58.45 -6.81
N GLN A 83 -52.31 57.72 -5.70
CA GLN A 83 -53.44 57.83 -4.76
C GLN A 83 -52.97 57.61 -3.32
N SER A 84 -53.67 58.24 -2.38
CA SER A 84 -53.21 58.49 -1.02
C SER A 84 -53.93 57.65 0.04
N SER A 85 -53.28 57.58 1.22
CA SER A 85 -53.79 57.14 2.53
C SER A 85 -53.70 55.66 2.93
N ASN A 86 -53.58 55.47 4.25
CA ASN A 86 -53.87 54.27 5.04
C ASN A 86 -52.97 53.02 4.90
N SER A 87 -51.73 53.18 5.36
CA SER A 87 -51.18 52.39 6.48
C SER A 87 -51.59 50.90 6.60
N SER A 88 -51.01 50.06 5.76
CA SER A 88 -50.32 48.88 6.28
C SER A 88 -49.04 48.68 5.49
N ALA A 89 -47.90 48.60 6.20
CA ALA A 89 -46.62 48.39 5.54
C ALA A 89 -46.50 46.90 5.19
N PRO A 90 -46.35 46.51 3.90
CA PRO A 90 -45.92 45.16 3.59
C PRO A 90 -44.50 45.00 4.15
N THR A 91 -44.31 44.02 5.03
CA THR A 91 -42.99 43.70 5.60
C THR A 91 -42.08 43.23 4.48
N THR A 92 -41.27 44.14 3.96
CA THR A 92 -40.23 43.82 2.99
C THR A 92 -39.22 42.88 3.65
N SER A 93 -39.12 41.66 3.13
CA SER A 93 -38.03 40.77 3.50
C SER A 93 -36.69 41.50 3.28
N PRO A 94 -35.76 41.45 4.25
CA PRO A 94 -34.47 42.09 4.07
C PRO A 94 -33.74 41.42 2.91
N LYS A 95 -33.22 42.23 1.97
CA LYS A 95 -32.52 41.75 0.77
C LYS A 95 -31.36 40.82 1.18
N GLU A 96 -31.48 39.53 0.91
CA GLU A 96 -30.45 38.54 1.26
C GLU A 96 -29.19 38.77 0.43
N VAL A 97 -28.16 39.40 0.99
CA VAL A 97 -26.90 39.65 0.28
C VAL A 97 -26.08 38.36 0.23
N CYS A 98 -26.11 37.65 -0.90
CA CYS A 98 -25.26 36.48 -1.13
C CYS A 98 -23.77 36.87 -1.11
N HIS A 99 -23.13 36.75 0.05
CA HIS A 99 -21.69 36.94 0.18
C HIS A 99 -20.94 35.88 -0.62
N LYS A 100 -19.87 36.28 -1.33
CA LYS A 100 -19.07 35.37 -2.15
C LYS A 100 -18.15 34.53 -1.25
N PRO A 101 -18.15 33.19 -1.33
CA PRO A 101 -17.24 32.38 -0.53
C PRO A 101 -15.77 32.70 -0.86
N TRP A 102 -14.91 32.68 0.16
CA TRP A 102 -13.47 32.95 0.06
C TRP A 102 -12.80 32.09 -1.04
N SER A 103 -13.20 30.82 -1.08
CA SER A 103 -12.65 29.80 -1.99
C SER A 103 -13.36 29.74 -3.35
N TYR A 104 -14.36 30.59 -3.62
CA TYR A 104 -15.19 30.56 -4.85
C TYR A 104 -14.38 30.37 -6.14
N ILE A 105 -14.72 29.33 -6.88
CA ILE A 105 -14.16 29.01 -8.19
C ILE A 105 -15.08 29.60 -9.28
N PRO A 106 -14.54 30.32 -10.29
CA PRO A 106 -15.32 30.80 -11.43
C PRO A 106 -16.15 29.71 -12.13
N ASP A 107 -17.38 30.08 -12.49
CA ASP A 107 -18.33 29.19 -13.15
C ASP A 107 -17.72 28.60 -14.45
N GLY A 108 -17.93 27.29 -14.68
CA GLY A 108 -17.37 26.56 -15.82
C GLY A 108 -16.05 25.81 -15.56
N ILE A 109 -15.21 26.25 -14.60
CA ILE A 109 -13.95 25.54 -14.27
C ILE A 109 -14.24 24.18 -13.62
N LEU A 110 -15.12 24.11 -12.61
CA LEU A 110 -15.50 22.87 -11.94
C LEU A 110 -16.06 21.80 -12.91
N PRO A 111 -16.99 22.11 -13.84
CA PRO A 111 -17.40 21.17 -14.89
C PRO A 111 -16.27 20.67 -15.80
N VAL A 112 -15.28 21.50 -16.14
CA VAL A 112 -14.13 21.04 -16.94
C VAL A 112 -13.23 20.12 -16.11
N PHE A 113 -12.95 20.49 -14.86
CA PHE A 113 -12.18 19.67 -13.92
C PHE A 113 -12.82 18.29 -13.72
N TRP A 114 -14.09 18.22 -13.35
CA TRP A 114 -14.78 16.95 -13.13
C TRP A 114 -14.87 16.09 -14.40
N ARG A 115 -14.98 16.71 -15.58
CA ARG A 115 -14.90 16.00 -16.86
C ARG A 115 -13.53 15.35 -17.06
N VAL A 116 -12.44 16.04 -16.73
CA VAL A 116 -11.08 15.47 -16.77
C VAL A 116 -10.94 14.33 -15.76
N VAL A 117 -11.32 14.52 -14.49
CA VAL A 117 -11.26 13.48 -13.44
C VAL A 117 -12.07 12.24 -13.83
N TYR A 118 -13.28 12.41 -14.37
CA TYR A 118 -14.12 11.30 -14.82
C TYR A 118 -13.45 10.50 -15.94
N TRP A 119 -13.11 11.13 -17.07
CA TRP A 119 -12.60 10.41 -18.24
C TRP A 119 -11.21 9.81 -18.00
N THR A 120 -10.34 10.48 -17.22
CA THR A 120 -9.05 9.90 -16.83
C THR A 120 -9.24 8.70 -15.90
N SER A 121 -10.14 8.76 -14.91
CA SER A 121 -10.43 7.62 -14.02
C SER A 121 -11.03 6.43 -14.77
N GLN A 122 -11.90 6.65 -15.76
CA GLN A 122 -12.44 5.57 -16.60
C GLN A 122 -11.35 4.95 -17.49
N PHE A 123 -10.50 5.77 -18.14
CA PHE A 123 -9.37 5.30 -18.95
C PHE A 123 -8.35 4.49 -18.12
N LEU A 124 -8.03 4.95 -16.91
CA LEU A 124 -7.20 4.23 -15.94
C LEU A 124 -7.84 2.88 -15.58
N THR A 125 -9.10 2.90 -15.16
CA THR A 125 -9.83 1.72 -14.66
C THR A 125 -10.00 0.62 -15.71
N TRP A 126 -10.35 0.97 -16.95
CA TRP A 126 -10.79 -0.01 -17.95
C TRP A 126 -9.77 -0.31 -19.05
N LEU A 127 -8.73 0.52 -19.20
CA LEU A 127 -7.75 0.33 -20.27
C LEU A 127 -6.31 0.30 -19.75
N LEU A 128 -5.83 1.38 -19.14
CA LEU A 128 -4.39 1.48 -18.80
C LEU A 128 -3.97 0.50 -17.69
N ILE A 129 -4.72 0.45 -16.59
CA ILE A 129 -4.34 -0.39 -15.44
C ILE A 129 -4.47 -1.89 -15.75
N PRO A 130 -5.59 -2.40 -16.31
CA PRO A 130 -5.73 -3.84 -16.64
C PRO A 130 -4.71 -4.33 -17.68
N PHE A 131 -4.39 -3.51 -18.68
CA PHE A 131 -3.32 -3.80 -19.62
C PHE A 131 -1.97 -3.91 -18.91
N MET A 132 -1.62 -2.93 -18.07
CA MET A 132 -0.33 -2.91 -17.38
C MET A 132 -0.21 -4.03 -16.32
N GLN A 133 -1.31 -4.46 -15.70
CA GLN A 133 -1.33 -5.63 -14.80
C GLN A 133 -0.98 -6.93 -15.53
N SER A 134 -1.63 -7.22 -16.66
CA SER A 134 -1.28 -8.41 -17.47
C SER A 134 0.09 -8.30 -18.12
N TYR A 135 0.55 -7.09 -18.47
CA TYR A 135 1.92 -6.85 -18.95
C TYR A 135 2.96 -7.20 -17.87
N ALA A 136 2.81 -6.64 -16.66
CA ALA A 136 3.71 -6.92 -15.53
C ALA A 136 3.73 -8.41 -15.12
N ARG A 137 2.59 -9.09 -15.25
CA ARG A 137 2.42 -10.53 -14.98
C ARG A 137 3.01 -11.47 -16.05
N SER A 138 3.47 -10.94 -17.19
CA SER A 138 3.88 -11.76 -18.35
C SER A 138 5.38 -12.09 -18.35
N GLY A 139 5.72 -13.37 -18.12
CA GLY A 139 7.10 -13.90 -18.17
C GLY A 139 7.73 -13.98 -19.56
N GLY A 140 7.20 -13.26 -20.56
CA GLY A 140 7.66 -13.33 -21.95
C GLY A 140 9.00 -12.62 -22.16
N PHE A 141 9.99 -13.30 -22.73
CA PHE A 141 11.36 -12.76 -22.95
C PHE A 141 11.48 -11.63 -23.99
N SER A 142 10.40 -10.98 -24.40
CA SER A 142 10.45 -9.80 -25.29
C SER A 142 9.22 -8.91 -25.14
N ILE A 143 9.40 -7.60 -25.31
CA ILE A 143 8.34 -6.59 -25.18
C ILE A 143 7.12 -6.94 -26.05
N SER A 144 7.33 -7.32 -27.32
CA SER A 144 6.25 -7.76 -28.22
C SER A 144 5.51 -9.00 -27.69
N GLY A 145 6.23 -9.95 -27.08
CA GLY A 145 5.63 -11.09 -26.39
C GLY A 145 4.77 -10.66 -25.19
N LYS A 146 5.30 -9.79 -24.33
CA LYS A 146 4.59 -9.26 -23.16
C LYS A 146 3.32 -8.49 -23.55
N VAL A 147 3.41 -7.59 -24.54
CA VAL A 147 2.25 -6.86 -25.08
C VAL A 147 1.22 -7.82 -25.69
N LYS A 148 1.64 -8.81 -26.49
CA LYS A 148 0.71 -9.78 -27.08
C LYS A 148 -0.01 -10.62 -26.03
N THR A 149 0.70 -11.09 -25.00
CA THR A 149 0.09 -11.78 -23.85
C THR A 149 -0.86 -10.87 -23.09
N ALA A 150 -0.48 -9.62 -22.82
CA ALA A 150 -1.32 -8.66 -22.10
C ALA A 150 -2.62 -8.34 -22.84
N LEU A 151 -2.56 -8.16 -24.17
CA LEU A 151 -3.74 -7.96 -25.01
C LEU A 151 -4.63 -9.22 -25.04
N ILE A 152 -4.06 -10.42 -25.13
CA ILE A 152 -4.83 -11.67 -25.14
C ILE A 152 -5.51 -11.92 -23.79
N GLU A 153 -4.82 -11.75 -22.66
CA GLU A 153 -5.42 -11.90 -21.32
C GLU A 153 -6.59 -10.92 -21.13
N ASN A 154 -6.44 -9.65 -21.51
CA ASN A 154 -7.50 -8.65 -21.41
C ASN A 154 -8.63 -8.88 -22.43
N ALA A 155 -8.34 -9.32 -23.66
CA ALA A 155 -9.36 -9.63 -24.66
C ALA A 155 -10.21 -10.85 -24.27
N ILE A 156 -9.62 -11.86 -23.62
CA ILE A 156 -10.38 -12.97 -23.04
C ILE A 156 -11.27 -12.47 -21.90
N TYR A 157 -10.71 -11.67 -20.97
CA TYR A 157 -11.45 -11.10 -19.83
C TYR A 157 -12.65 -10.25 -20.30
N TYR A 158 -12.42 -9.23 -21.14
CA TYR A 158 -13.51 -8.39 -21.64
C TYR A 158 -14.44 -9.13 -22.61
N GLY A 159 -13.94 -10.14 -23.33
CA GLY A 159 -14.74 -11.02 -24.17
C GLY A 159 -15.79 -11.81 -23.38
N THR A 160 -15.46 -12.36 -22.21
CA THR A 160 -16.45 -13.08 -21.39
C THR A 160 -17.50 -12.14 -20.79
N TYR A 161 -17.11 -10.94 -20.32
CA TYR A 161 -18.10 -9.93 -19.91
C TYR A 161 -19.00 -9.48 -21.05
N LEU A 162 -18.47 -9.31 -22.27
CA LEU A 162 -19.27 -8.95 -23.44
C LEU A 162 -20.24 -10.07 -23.82
N LEU A 163 -19.84 -11.35 -23.75
CA LEU A 163 -20.74 -12.48 -23.99
C LEU A 163 -21.88 -12.56 -22.96
N ILE A 164 -21.58 -12.35 -21.68
CA ILE A 164 -22.59 -12.29 -20.60
C ILE A 164 -23.53 -11.10 -20.80
N PHE A 165 -23.01 -9.93 -21.17
CA PHE A 165 -23.82 -8.75 -21.46
C PHE A 165 -24.74 -8.98 -22.67
N CYS A 166 -24.22 -9.54 -23.76
CA CYS A 166 -25.00 -9.87 -24.95
C CYS A 166 -26.09 -10.93 -24.69
N SER A 167 -25.82 -11.96 -23.88
CA SER A 167 -26.86 -12.96 -23.55
C SER A 167 -27.98 -12.36 -22.69
N LEU A 168 -27.66 -11.48 -21.75
CA LEU A 168 -28.64 -10.71 -20.98
C LEU A 168 -29.44 -9.75 -21.86
N LEU A 169 -28.81 -9.08 -22.85
CA LEU A 169 -29.53 -8.23 -23.80
C LEU A 169 -30.47 -9.03 -24.71
N ILE A 170 -30.08 -10.23 -25.15
CA ILE A 170 -30.96 -11.11 -25.93
C ILE A 170 -32.17 -11.53 -25.08
N TYR A 171 -31.97 -11.91 -23.81
CA TYR A 171 -33.05 -12.24 -22.89
C TYR A 171 -34.04 -11.08 -22.70
N VAL A 172 -33.54 -9.84 -22.53
CA VAL A 172 -34.40 -8.65 -22.40
C VAL A 172 -35.09 -8.29 -23.73
N ALA A 173 -34.40 -8.39 -24.87
CA ALA A 173 -34.97 -8.07 -26.18
C ALA A 173 -36.05 -9.07 -26.64
N VAL A 174 -35.95 -10.34 -26.22
CA VAL A 174 -36.98 -11.37 -26.44
C VAL A 174 -38.15 -11.22 -25.46
N SER A 175 -38.00 -10.49 -24.36
CA SER A 175 -39.07 -10.27 -23.38
C SER A 175 -40.07 -9.21 -23.87
N PRO A 176 -41.33 -9.56 -24.22
CA PRO A 176 -42.25 -8.69 -24.96
C PRO A 176 -42.86 -7.52 -24.15
N LYS A 177 -42.26 -7.19 -23.00
CA LYS A 177 -42.66 -6.09 -22.11
C LYS A 177 -41.64 -4.95 -22.06
N LEU A 178 -40.49 -5.07 -22.75
CA LEU A 178 -39.34 -4.17 -22.59
C LEU A 178 -38.77 -3.72 -23.95
N HIS A 179 -39.33 -2.65 -24.52
CA HIS A 179 -38.73 -1.97 -25.68
C HIS A 179 -37.44 -1.24 -25.27
N LEU A 180 -36.29 -1.81 -25.62
CA LEU A 180 -34.97 -1.20 -25.39
C LEU A 180 -34.63 -0.16 -26.46
N SER A 181 -34.51 1.11 -26.08
CA SER A 181 -33.85 2.16 -26.88
C SER A 181 -32.34 2.22 -26.61
N TRP A 182 -31.57 2.73 -27.58
CA TRP A 182 -30.13 2.94 -27.43
C TRP A 182 -29.77 3.85 -26.24
N THR A 183 -30.60 4.85 -25.96
CA THR A 183 -30.46 5.74 -24.80
C THR A 183 -30.63 4.98 -23.48
N GLN A 184 -31.64 4.11 -23.38
CA GLN A 184 -31.82 3.24 -22.20
C GLN A 184 -30.67 2.22 -22.07
N LEU A 185 -30.15 1.68 -23.18
CA LEU A 185 -29.00 0.77 -23.15
C LEU A 185 -27.75 1.45 -22.60
N ARG A 186 -27.43 2.67 -23.06
CA ARG A 186 -26.34 3.49 -22.52
C ARG A 186 -26.53 3.78 -21.03
N VAL A 187 -27.76 4.07 -20.60
CA VAL A 187 -28.13 4.29 -19.20
C VAL A 187 -27.90 3.04 -18.36
N ILE A 188 -28.40 1.88 -18.80
CA ILE A 188 -28.21 0.58 -18.11
C ILE A 188 -26.72 0.29 -17.91
N GLY A 189 -25.88 0.53 -18.92
CA GLY A 189 -24.43 0.37 -18.81
C GLY A 189 -23.78 1.27 -17.75
N ILE A 190 -24.14 2.56 -17.71
CA ILE A 190 -23.65 3.51 -16.69
C ILE A 190 -24.14 3.12 -15.29
N THR A 191 -25.43 2.79 -15.16
CA THR A 191 -26.01 2.36 -13.88
C THR A 191 -25.36 1.07 -13.38
N ALA A 192 -25.14 0.06 -14.23
CA ALA A 192 -24.51 -1.20 -13.84
C ALA A 192 -23.03 -1.04 -13.42
N ALA A 193 -22.27 -0.15 -14.10
CA ALA A 193 -20.91 0.18 -13.69
C ALA A 193 -20.89 0.85 -12.31
N ASN A 194 -21.82 1.78 -12.06
CA ASN A 194 -21.92 2.49 -10.79
C ASN A 194 -22.43 1.59 -9.65
N THR A 195 -23.42 0.71 -9.87
CA THR A 195 -23.95 -0.17 -8.80
C THR A 195 -22.92 -1.19 -8.31
N TRP A 196 -22.02 -1.67 -9.17
CA TRP A 196 -20.91 -2.53 -8.75
C TRP A 196 -19.93 -1.80 -7.81
N GLY A 197 -19.49 -0.59 -8.18
CA GLY A 197 -18.64 0.23 -7.30
C GLY A 197 -19.33 0.58 -5.99
N LEU A 198 -20.64 0.80 -6.02
CA LEU A 198 -21.47 1.16 -4.88
C LEU A 198 -21.73 -0.02 -3.93
N PHE A 199 -21.85 -1.25 -4.45
CA PHE A 199 -21.84 -2.47 -3.65
C PHE A 199 -20.49 -2.67 -2.93
N LEU A 200 -19.37 -2.44 -3.62
CA LEU A 200 -18.04 -2.45 -3.00
C LEU A 200 -17.90 -1.35 -1.93
N LEU A 201 -18.47 -0.15 -2.17
CA LEU A 201 -18.49 0.92 -1.18
C LEU A 201 -19.20 0.48 0.11
N VAL A 202 -20.39 -0.14 0.02
CA VAL A 202 -21.13 -0.64 1.19
C VAL A 202 -20.31 -1.62 2.03
N LEU A 203 -19.64 -2.59 1.38
CA LEU A 203 -18.79 -3.56 2.06
C LEU A 203 -17.60 -2.89 2.78
N LEU A 204 -16.90 -1.98 2.10
CA LEU A 204 -15.69 -1.35 2.61
C LEU A 204 -16.00 -0.28 3.68
N LEU A 205 -17.08 0.48 3.51
CA LEU A 205 -17.55 1.49 4.46
C LEU A 205 -18.13 0.83 5.72
N GLY A 206 -19.01 -0.17 5.57
CA GLY A 206 -19.60 -0.90 6.71
C GLY A 206 -18.57 -1.65 7.56
N TYR A 207 -17.49 -2.15 6.95
CA TYR A 207 -16.33 -2.67 7.69
C TYR A 207 -15.52 -1.54 8.34
N GLY A 208 -15.15 -0.50 7.57
CA GLY A 208 -14.28 0.59 8.02
C GLY A 208 -14.85 1.36 9.20
N LEU A 209 -16.15 1.66 9.20
CA LEU A 209 -16.86 2.37 10.28
C LEU A 209 -16.77 1.66 11.64
N VAL A 210 -16.55 0.35 11.67
CA VAL A 210 -16.44 -0.43 12.91
C VAL A 210 -14.98 -0.77 13.24
N GLU A 211 -14.22 -1.23 12.25
CA GLU A 211 -12.87 -1.72 12.49
C GLU A 211 -11.85 -0.59 12.68
N ILE A 212 -12.08 0.62 12.16
CA ILE A 212 -11.17 1.76 12.36
C ILE A 212 -11.19 2.26 13.82
N PRO A 213 -12.34 2.59 14.45
CA PRO A 213 -12.38 2.94 15.87
C PRO A 213 -11.87 1.80 16.78
N ARG A 214 -12.26 0.55 16.49
CA ARG A 214 -11.76 -0.65 17.20
C ARG A 214 -10.25 -0.77 17.11
N SER A 215 -9.68 -0.58 15.92
CA SER A 215 -8.22 -0.68 15.69
C SER A 215 -7.44 0.33 16.53
N TYR A 216 -7.94 1.56 16.70
CA TYR A 216 -7.31 2.55 17.56
C TYR A 216 -7.51 2.25 19.05
N TRP A 217 -8.69 1.78 19.45
CA TRP A 217 -8.96 1.35 20.83
C TRP A 217 -8.03 0.20 21.24
N ASN A 218 -7.92 -0.83 20.40
CA ASN A 218 -7.08 -2.00 20.65
C ASN A 218 -5.58 -1.63 20.62
N ALA A 219 -5.16 -0.70 19.75
CA ALA A 219 -3.78 -0.19 19.73
C ALA A 219 -3.39 0.60 21.00
N SER A 220 -4.35 1.13 21.76
CA SER A 220 -4.07 1.74 23.06
C SER A 220 -3.68 0.69 24.13
N CYS A 221 -4.08 -0.57 23.99
CA CYS A 221 -3.85 -1.61 25.00
C CYS A 221 -2.56 -2.39 24.71
N HIS A 222 -1.45 -2.01 25.36
CA HIS A 222 -0.13 -2.59 25.10
C HIS A 222 -0.08 -4.12 25.23
N GLY A 223 -0.72 -4.71 26.26
CA GLY A 223 -0.77 -6.17 26.42
C GLY A 223 -1.53 -6.90 25.30
N HIS A 224 -2.66 -6.35 24.83
CA HIS A 224 -3.40 -6.91 23.70
C HIS A 224 -2.61 -6.75 22.39
N LEU A 225 -1.97 -5.60 22.18
CA LEU A 225 -1.16 -5.32 21.00
C LEU A 225 0.05 -6.28 20.92
N LEU A 226 0.75 -6.50 22.02
CA LEU A 226 1.88 -7.43 22.11
C LEU A 226 1.45 -8.88 21.86
N ALA A 227 0.35 -9.35 22.46
CA ALA A 227 -0.20 -10.68 22.18
C ALA A 227 -0.63 -10.85 20.70
N LYS A 228 -1.22 -9.79 20.11
CA LYS A 228 -1.59 -9.73 18.70
C LYS A 228 -0.37 -9.76 17.77
N THR A 229 0.74 -9.14 18.15
CA THR A 229 2.00 -9.22 17.40
C THR A 229 2.62 -10.62 17.47
N TYR A 230 2.55 -11.32 18.62
CA TYR A 230 2.95 -12.73 18.71
C TYR A 230 2.07 -13.65 17.84
N PHE A 231 0.74 -13.52 17.90
CA PHE A 231 -0.19 -14.28 17.05
C PHE A 231 0.09 -14.06 15.55
N LYS A 232 0.48 -12.84 15.15
CA LYS A 232 0.93 -12.55 13.80
C LYS A 232 2.28 -13.18 13.47
N ALA A 233 3.19 -13.29 14.44
CA ALA A 233 4.51 -13.86 14.23
C ALA A 233 4.42 -15.35 13.88
N SER A 234 3.67 -16.14 14.64
CA SER A 234 3.36 -17.54 14.30
C SER A 234 2.86 -17.65 12.84
N LYS A 235 1.76 -16.97 12.50
CA LYS A 235 1.16 -17.01 11.15
C LYS A 235 2.09 -16.53 10.03
N LEU A 236 2.89 -15.49 10.28
CA LEU A 236 3.83 -14.98 9.29
C LEU A 236 5.06 -15.88 9.12
N MET A 237 5.45 -16.61 10.17
CA MET A 237 6.51 -17.61 10.08
C MET A 237 6.06 -18.78 9.20
N THR A 238 4.80 -19.24 9.31
CA THR A 238 4.20 -20.17 8.34
C THR A 238 4.18 -19.57 6.92
N GLU A 239 3.61 -18.36 6.73
CA GLU A 239 3.58 -17.70 5.40
C GLU A 239 4.99 -17.51 4.79
N LYS A 240 6.04 -17.45 5.62
CA LYS A 240 7.46 -17.36 5.24
C LYS A 240 8.02 -18.73 4.85
N ALA A 241 7.79 -19.78 5.66
CA ALA A 241 8.21 -21.15 5.36
C ALA A 241 7.59 -21.65 4.03
N ASP A 242 6.28 -21.47 3.85
CA ASP A 242 5.55 -21.74 2.60
C ASP A 242 6.18 -21.04 1.38
N ALA A 243 6.85 -19.90 1.59
CA ALA A 243 7.47 -19.08 0.54
C ALA A 243 8.97 -19.36 0.35
N GLU A 244 9.59 -20.10 1.27
CA GLU A 244 10.96 -20.61 1.17
C GLU A 244 10.96 -21.99 0.48
N GLU A 245 10.06 -22.89 0.86
CA GLU A 245 9.83 -24.20 0.21
C GLU A 245 9.48 -24.03 -1.29
N ASN A 246 8.43 -23.25 -1.60
CA ASN A 246 8.05 -22.93 -3.00
C ASN A 246 9.12 -22.08 -3.74
N LEU A 247 10.12 -21.51 -3.06
CA LEU A 247 11.29 -20.93 -3.73
C LEU A 247 12.29 -22.02 -4.10
N GLU A 248 12.58 -22.94 -3.18
CA GLU A 248 13.48 -24.08 -3.38
C GLU A 248 12.99 -25.00 -4.51
N ASP A 249 11.71 -25.38 -4.52
CA ASP A 249 11.05 -26.11 -5.62
C ASP A 249 11.34 -25.46 -6.99
N VAL A 250 11.13 -24.14 -7.07
CA VAL A 250 11.25 -23.37 -8.32
C VAL A 250 12.71 -23.12 -8.69
N MET A 251 13.65 -23.16 -7.74
CA MET A 251 15.09 -23.15 -8.03
C MET A 251 15.55 -24.52 -8.56
N GLU A 252 14.99 -25.63 -8.10
CA GLU A 252 15.25 -26.96 -8.69
C GLU A 252 14.67 -27.07 -10.12
N ASP A 253 13.45 -26.59 -10.33
CA ASP A 253 12.82 -26.48 -11.67
C ASP A 253 13.71 -25.67 -12.64
N VAL A 254 14.42 -24.64 -12.14
CA VAL A 254 15.45 -23.88 -12.89
C VAL A 254 16.75 -24.66 -13.10
N ARG A 255 17.24 -25.40 -12.10
CA ARG A 255 18.42 -26.28 -12.23
C ARG A 255 18.21 -27.27 -13.36
N ASN A 256 17.14 -28.05 -13.27
CA ASN A 256 16.81 -29.12 -14.21
C ASN A 256 16.60 -28.56 -15.63
N ALA A 257 15.99 -27.38 -15.75
CA ALA A 257 15.86 -26.67 -17.03
C ALA A 257 17.17 -26.08 -17.57
N SER A 258 18.17 -25.80 -16.72
CA SER A 258 19.49 -25.30 -17.15
C SER A 258 20.41 -26.42 -17.65
N GLU A 259 20.38 -27.58 -16.99
CA GLU A 259 21.09 -28.81 -17.37
C GLU A 259 20.58 -29.33 -18.73
N ALA A 260 19.26 -29.36 -18.92
CA ALA A 260 18.63 -29.77 -20.18
C ALA A 260 18.91 -28.82 -21.37
N ILE A 261 19.40 -27.58 -21.14
CA ILE A 261 19.70 -26.59 -22.19
C ILE A 261 21.23 -26.45 -22.35
N LYS A 262 21.84 -27.42 -23.06
CA LYS A 262 23.25 -27.36 -23.49
C LYS A 262 23.54 -26.06 -24.28
N TYR A 263 24.76 -25.53 -24.12
CA TYR A 263 25.18 -24.18 -24.55
C TYR A 263 24.82 -23.76 -25.99
N ASN A 264 24.81 -24.70 -26.94
CA ASN A 264 24.55 -24.42 -28.36
C ASN A 264 23.06 -24.13 -28.70
N ASN A 265 22.14 -24.28 -27.75
CA ASN A 265 20.71 -24.11 -27.98
C ASN A 265 20.31 -22.62 -28.00
N PRO A 266 19.53 -22.12 -28.99
CA PRO A 266 19.07 -20.72 -29.01
C PRO A 266 18.19 -20.32 -27.80
N LEU A 267 17.69 -21.28 -27.02
CA LEU A 267 17.00 -21.06 -25.75
C LEU A 267 17.95 -20.70 -24.59
N ARG A 268 19.28 -20.88 -24.73
CA ARG A 268 20.24 -20.60 -23.65
C ARG A 268 20.11 -19.16 -23.13
N LYS A 269 20.06 -18.18 -24.04
CA LYS A 269 19.80 -16.75 -23.72
C LYS A 269 18.53 -16.50 -22.89
N CYS A 270 17.53 -17.37 -23.00
CA CYS A 270 16.29 -17.27 -22.21
C CYS A 270 16.49 -17.83 -20.79
N ILE A 271 17.13 -18.99 -20.61
CA ILE A 271 17.44 -19.51 -19.27
C ILE A 271 18.52 -18.65 -18.56
N ASP A 272 19.51 -18.11 -19.28
CA ASP A 272 20.45 -17.11 -18.75
C ASP A 272 19.73 -15.86 -18.21
N THR A 273 18.58 -15.50 -18.81
CA THR A 273 17.73 -14.39 -18.33
C THR A 273 16.95 -14.78 -17.06
N VAL A 274 16.55 -16.05 -16.92
CA VAL A 274 15.91 -16.57 -15.70
C VAL A 274 16.90 -16.67 -14.54
N LEU A 275 18.11 -17.19 -14.79
CA LEU A 275 19.17 -17.32 -13.78
C LEU A 275 19.53 -15.95 -13.16
N ARG A 276 19.58 -14.88 -13.97
CA ARG A 276 19.75 -13.49 -13.53
C ARG A 276 18.63 -12.94 -12.64
N LYS A 277 17.50 -13.64 -12.49
CA LYS A 277 16.40 -13.30 -11.57
C LYS A 277 16.39 -14.14 -10.29
N CYS A 278 17.17 -15.22 -10.25
CA CYS A 278 17.36 -16.04 -9.05
C CYS A 278 18.19 -15.25 -8.01
N PRO A 279 18.09 -15.56 -6.70
CA PRO A 279 18.93 -14.92 -5.69
C PRO A 279 20.41 -15.28 -5.88
N THR A 280 21.31 -14.39 -5.43
CA THR A 280 22.78 -14.59 -5.47
C THR A 280 23.20 -15.92 -4.88
N ASP A 281 22.60 -16.28 -3.77
CA ASP A 281 22.94 -17.45 -2.95
C ASP A 281 22.61 -18.76 -3.68
N TYR A 282 21.67 -18.72 -4.65
CA TYR A 282 21.36 -19.83 -5.56
C TYR A 282 22.20 -19.77 -6.83
N GLN A 283 22.54 -18.58 -7.34
CA GLN A 283 23.48 -18.42 -8.45
C GLN A 283 24.87 -18.98 -8.11
N GLU A 284 25.37 -18.75 -6.89
CA GLU A 284 26.65 -19.30 -6.43
C GLU A 284 26.61 -20.83 -6.24
N LYS A 285 25.51 -21.38 -5.71
CA LYS A 285 25.32 -22.84 -5.58
C LYS A 285 25.27 -23.52 -6.96
N MET A 286 24.47 -22.99 -7.90
CA MET A 286 24.41 -23.50 -9.28
C MET A 286 25.75 -23.35 -10.01
N GLY A 287 26.48 -22.26 -9.75
CA GLY A 287 27.78 -22.00 -10.38
C GLY A 287 28.87 -22.98 -9.97
N ARG A 288 28.86 -23.49 -8.73
CA ARG A 288 29.85 -24.46 -8.26
C ARG A 288 29.60 -25.87 -8.80
N ASN A 289 28.33 -26.30 -8.83
CA ASN A 289 27.97 -27.68 -9.19
C ASN A 289 27.88 -27.92 -10.72
N MET A 290 28.14 -26.91 -11.55
CA MET A 290 28.11 -27.01 -13.02
C MET A 290 29.45 -27.44 -13.64
N ASP A 291 30.55 -27.38 -12.87
CA ASP A 291 31.90 -27.71 -13.36
C ASP A 291 32.26 -29.20 -13.19
N ASP A 292 31.51 -29.96 -12.38
CA ASP A 292 31.83 -31.35 -12.00
C ASP A 292 31.18 -32.44 -12.88
N TYR A 293 30.29 -32.10 -13.82
CA TYR A 293 29.44 -33.09 -14.51
C TYR A 293 30.01 -33.60 -15.86
N GLU A 294 31.07 -34.41 -15.80
CA GLU A 294 31.56 -35.17 -16.96
C GLU A 294 30.65 -36.37 -17.31
N ASP A 295 29.81 -36.16 -18.33
CA ASP A 295 29.45 -37.13 -19.39
C ASP A 295 28.87 -38.51 -19.01
N PHE A 296 28.12 -38.61 -17.91
CA PHE A 296 27.24 -39.76 -17.63
C PHE A 296 25.78 -39.36 -17.36
N ASP A 297 24.95 -39.29 -18.41
CA ASP A 297 23.66 -40.00 -18.42
C ASP A 297 23.01 -40.06 -19.82
N GLU A 298 22.56 -41.24 -20.25
CA GLU A 298 21.89 -41.44 -21.56
C GLU A 298 20.35 -41.31 -21.46
N HIS A 299 19.85 -40.67 -20.40
CA HIS A 299 18.42 -40.44 -20.15
C HIS A 299 18.08 -38.96 -20.28
N GLY A 300 18.25 -38.45 -21.51
CA GLY A 300 18.12 -37.04 -21.86
C GLY A 300 16.76 -36.43 -21.51
N ASN A 301 16.75 -35.65 -20.43
CA ASN A 301 15.58 -34.89 -19.96
C ASN A 301 15.01 -34.02 -21.12
N PRO A 302 13.69 -34.08 -21.44
CA PRO A 302 13.16 -33.46 -22.66
C PRO A 302 13.41 -31.95 -22.73
N CYS A 303 14.18 -31.51 -23.73
CA CYS A 303 14.54 -30.09 -23.94
C CYS A 303 13.32 -29.16 -23.77
N PRO A 304 13.31 -28.30 -22.73
CA PRO A 304 12.09 -27.59 -22.35
C PRO A 304 11.66 -26.58 -23.41
N SER A 305 10.38 -26.66 -23.79
CA SER A 305 9.80 -25.77 -24.79
C SER A 305 9.90 -24.29 -24.40
N LYS A 306 9.94 -23.40 -25.40
CA LYS A 306 9.86 -21.94 -25.16
C LYS A 306 8.59 -21.52 -24.39
N ARG A 307 7.53 -22.33 -24.39
CA ARG A 307 6.30 -22.06 -23.61
C ARG A 307 6.44 -22.45 -22.14
N SER A 308 7.08 -23.59 -21.83
CA SER A 308 7.39 -23.97 -20.44
C SER A 308 8.44 -23.03 -19.85
N LEU A 309 9.48 -22.65 -20.58
CA LEU A 309 10.48 -21.69 -20.11
C LEU A 309 9.89 -20.30 -19.79
N VAL A 310 8.84 -19.87 -20.51
CA VAL A 310 8.06 -18.65 -20.18
C VAL A 310 7.16 -18.82 -18.95
N LYS A 311 6.66 -20.03 -18.66
CA LYS A 311 5.98 -20.33 -17.39
C LYS A 311 6.97 -20.31 -16.22
N LEU A 312 8.10 -21.00 -16.37
CA LEU A 312 9.16 -21.08 -15.37
C LEU A 312 9.71 -19.69 -15.01
N HIS A 313 10.00 -18.85 -16.00
CA HIS A 313 10.40 -17.45 -15.76
C HIS A 313 9.34 -16.67 -14.96
N LYS A 314 8.05 -16.90 -15.22
CA LYS A 314 6.95 -16.30 -14.45
C LYS A 314 6.90 -16.87 -13.01
N GLN A 315 7.09 -18.17 -12.82
CA GLN A 315 7.16 -18.82 -11.50
C GLN A 315 8.33 -18.26 -10.68
N VAL A 316 9.53 -18.17 -11.25
CA VAL A 316 10.74 -17.60 -10.61
C VAL A 316 10.50 -16.17 -10.13
N ILE A 317 9.94 -15.30 -10.98
CA ILE A 317 9.61 -13.92 -10.60
C ILE A 317 8.66 -13.92 -9.39
N TYR A 318 7.61 -14.74 -9.39
CA TYR A 318 6.65 -14.80 -8.29
C TYR A 318 7.22 -15.40 -7.00
N ALA A 319 8.03 -16.47 -7.09
CA ALA A 319 8.64 -17.12 -5.93
C ALA A 319 9.66 -16.20 -5.25
N VAL A 320 10.61 -15.66 -6.01
CA VAL A 320 11.63 -14.71 -5.51
C VAL A 320 10.96 -13.47 -4.91
N GLN A 321 9.92 -12.94 -5.55
CA GLN A 321 9.17 -11.79 -5.04
C GLN A 321 8.41 -12.13 -3.74
N ARG A 322 7.76 -13.29 -3.65
CA ARG A 322 7.04 -13.73 -2.44
C ARG A 322 8.00 -13.91 -1.26
N HIS A 323 9.14 -14.57 -1.47
CA HIS A 323 10.18 -14.79 -0.46
C HIS A 323 10.75 -13.47 0.08
N ASN A 324 11.21 -12.56 -0.80
CA ASN A 324 11.72 -11.26 -0.38
C ASN A 324 10.67 -10.47 0.43
N ARG A 325 9.39 -10.56 0.03
CA ARG A 325 8.30 -9.88 0.71
C ARG A 325 8.04 -10.47 2.11
N THR A 326 7.96 -11.79 2.26
CA THR A 326 7.76 -12.43 3.58
C THR A 326 8.95 -12.25 4.50
N GLN A 327 10.18 -12.26 3.97
CA GLN A 327 11.42 -11.97 4.71
C GLN A 327 11.43 -10.53 5.28
N VAL A 328 11.10 -9.52 4.48
CA VAL A 328 11.02 -8.11 4.97
C VAL A 328 9.84 -7.92 5.92
N GLN A 329 8.68 -8.54 5.65
CA GLN A 329 7.56 -8.54 6.59
C GLN A 329 7.95 -9.14 7.95
N TRP A 330 8.75 -10.22 7.97
CA TRP A 330 9.25 -10.87 9.18
C TRP A 330 10.18 -9.94 9.97
N GLN A 331 11.11 -9.27 9.29
CA GLN A 331 12.01 -8.28 9.92
C GLN A 331 11.22 -7.13 10.57
N MET A 332 10.26 -6.54 9.83
CA MET A 332 9.37 -5.48 10.35
C MET A 332 8.57 -5.93 11.59
N LEU A 333 7.98 -7.13 11.55
CA LEU A 333 7.14 -7.63 12.64
C LEU A 333 7.98 -7.97 13.89
N LEU A 334 9.21 -8.45 13.69
CA LEU A 334 10.16 -8.71 14.77
C LEU A 334 10.68 -7.40 15.41
N GLU A 335 10.84 -6.34 14.62
CA GLU A 335 11.13 -4.98 15.14
C GLU A 335 9.94 -4.40 15.93
N GLU A 336 8.72 -4.52 15.41
CA GLU A 336 7.49 -4.15 16.14
C GLU A 336 7.36 -4.94 17.45
N ALA A 337 7.65 -6.24 17.43
CA ALA A 337 7.61 -7.09 18.62
C ALA A 337 8.63 -6.68 19.68
N VAL A 338 9.89 -6.47 19.31
CA VAL A 338 10.93 -6.08 20.29
C VAL A 338 10.66 -4.67 20.83
N HIS A 339 10.22 -3.73 20.01
CA HIS A 339 9.82 -2.40 20.49
C HIS A 339 8.67 -2.49 21.52
N LEU A 340 7.68 -3.36 21.30
CA LEU A 340 6.59 -3.59 22.26
C LEU A 340 7.04 -4.30 23.54
N GLU A 341 7.97 -5.26 23.45
CA GLU A 341 8.61 -5.85 24.64
C GLU A 341 9.36 -4.78 25.46
N ASP A 342 10.01 -3.83 24.79
CA ASP A 342 10.86 -2.84 25.42
C ASP A 342 10.04 -1.70 26.04
N VAL A 343 8.95 -1.28 25.41
CA VAL A 343 7.91 -0.45 26.06
C VAL A 343 7.45 -1.12 27.36
N ALA A 344 7.10 -2.41 27.33
CA ALA A 344 6.59 -3.11 28.52
C ALA A 344 7.64 -3.23 29.64
N LYS A 345 8.93 -3.36 29.31
CA LYS A 345 10.03 -3.32 30.31
C LYS A 345 10.26 -1.92 30.85
N ASN A 346 10.21 -0.90 29.99
CA ASN A 346 10.42 0.50 30.37
C ASN A 346 9.24 1.06 31.18
N GLU A 347 8.02 0.57 30.98
CA GLU A 347 6.85 0.85 31.83
C GLU A 347 7.00 0.23 33.23
N ALA A 348 7.61 -0.95 33.34
CA ALA A 348 7.95 -1.60 34.61
C ALA A 348 9.23 -1.04 35.29
N SER A 349 9.99 -0.18 34.61
CA SER A 349 11.23 0.41 35.11
C SER A 349 10.98 1.65 35.97
N VAL A 350 11.66 1.73 37.11
CA VAL A 350 11.64 2.93 37.97
C VAL A 350 12.49 4.07 37.37
N ALA A 351 13.42 3.76 36.47
CA ALA A 351 14.14 4.76 35.70
C ALA A 351 13.24 5.23 34.54
N HIS A 352 12.71 6.45 34.63
CA HIS A 352 11.91 7.11 33.59
C HIS A 352 12.74 7.54 32.35
N GLN A 353 13.50 6.59 31.80
CA GLN A 353 14.32 6.74 30.60
C GLN A 353 14.03 5.55 29.70
N PHE A 354 13.72 5.80 28.43
CA PHE A 354 13.49 4.73 27.48
C PHE A 354 14.82 4.05 27.11
N VAL A 355 14.91 2.74 27.33
CA VAL A 355 16.05 1.91 26.95
C VAL A 355 15.63 0.96 25.83
N HIS A 356 16.27 1.09 24.67
CA HIS A 356 16.09 0.17 23.54
C HIS A 356 17.00 -1.06 23.72
N SER A 357 16.49 -2.27 23.50
CA SER A 357 17.32 -3.50 23.59
C SER A 357 18.31 -3.64 22.46
N PHE A 358 18.00 -3.08 21.29
CA PHE A 358 18.88 -3.01 20.13
C PHE A 358 18.89 -1.55 19.67
N PRO A 359 20.04 -0.84 19.69
CA PRO A 359 20.11 0.54 19.25
C PRO A 359 19.91 0.64 17.73
N SER A 360 19.16 1.64 17.27
CA SER A 360 18.89 1.84 15.84
C SER A 360 20.18 2.09 15.05
N SER A 361 20.37 1.35 13.95
CA SER A 361 21.54 1.49 13.07
C SER A 361 21.66 2.86 12.39
N GLU A 362 20.56 3.61 12.30
CA GLU A 362 20.57 5.00 11.85
C GLU A 362 20.85 5.96 13.03
N PRO A 363 21.83 6.88 12.91
CA PRO A 363 22.10 7.86 13.96
C PRO A 363 20.96 8.89 14.03
N PRO A 364 20.47 9.26 15.23
CA PRO A 364 19.36 10.19 15.38
C PRO A 364 19.72 11.56 14.78
N GLY A 365 18.93 11.99 13.79
CA GLY A 365 19.10 13.29 13.15
C GLY A 365 19.01 14.45 14.15
N TRP A 366 19.65 15.58 13.86
CA TRP A 366 19.83 16.70 14.79
C TRP A 366 18.54 17.14 15.51
N ILE A 367 17.40 17.18 14.79
CA ILE A 367 16.08 17.52 15.34
C ILE A 367 15.64 16.48 16.40
N SER A 368 15.74 15.18 16.09
CA SER A 368 15.47 14.09 17.04
C SER A 368 16.40 14.18 18.25
N ARG A 369 17.70 14.38 18.04
CA ARG A 369 18.68 14.47 19.13
C ARG A 369 18.46 15.65 20.10
N TYR A 370 17.70 16.68 19.71
CA TYR A 370 17.39 17.83 20.57
C TYR A 370 15.98 17.76 21.19
N PHE A 371 14.97 17.30 20.44
CA PHE A 371 13.56 17.27 20.90
C PHE A 371 13.11 15.90 21.44
N TYR A 372 13.85 14.83 21.16
CA TYR A 372 13.50 13.45 21.49
C TYR A 372 14.53 12.87 22.47
N THR A 373 14.55 13.39 23.70
CA THR A 373 15.35 12.82 24.79
C THR A 373 14.71 11.51 25.27
N PRO A 374 15.48 10.55 25.82
CA PRO A 374 14.92 9.27 26.29
C PRO A 374 13.89 9.42 27.42
N THR A 375 13.87 10.57 28.10
CA THR A 375 12.81 10.95 29.06
C THR A 375 11.50 11.35 28.37
N ILE A 376 11.57 12.15 27.29
CA ILE A 376 10.41 12.54 26.49
C ILE A 376 9.84 11.32 25.75
N GLU A 377 10.70 10.48 25.20
CA GLU A 377 10.35 9.20 24.57
C GLU A 377 9.59 8.29 25.55
N TRP A 378 10.06 8.15 26.80
CA TRP A 378 9.37 7.38 27.84
C TRP A 378 7.97 7.93 28.14
N TYR A 379 7.83 9.25 28.36
CA TYR A 379 6.53 9.88 28.61
C TYR A 379 5.57 9.75 27.41
N TRP A 380 6.09 9.79 26.19
CA TRP A 380 5.30 9.59 24.98
C TRP A 380 4.85 8.12 24.85
N GLU A 381 5.78 7.19 24.68
CA GLU A 381 5.48 5.79 24.33
C GLU A 381 4.77 5.01 25.45
N CYS A 382 5.11 5.26 26.72
CA CYS A 382 4.59 4.50 27.87
C CYS A 382 3.36 5.13 28.55
N LYS A 383 3.06 6.42 28.30
CA LYS A 383 1.91 7.11 28.94
C LYS A 383 1.02 7.88 27.97
N LEU A 384 1.55 8.89 27.27
CA LEU A 384 0.71 9.79 26.47
C LEU A 384 0.08 9.08 25.26
N ARG A 385 0.80 8.15 24.62
CA ARG A 385 0.36 7.35 23.47
C ARG A 385 -0.92 6.53 23.75
N HIS A 386 -1.07 5.94 24.94
CA HIS A 386 -2.31 5.25 25.34
C HIS A 386 -3.51 6.20 25.30
N TRP A 387 -3.42 7.32 26.02
CA TRP A 387 -4.51 8.28 26.14
C TRP A 387 -4.83 8.98 24.81
N PHE A 388 -3.82 9.27 24.00
CA PHE A 388 -4.01 9.82 22.65
C PHE A 388 -4.80 8.87 21.75
N TYR A 389 -4.38 7.60 21.62
CA TYR A 389 -5.12 6.62 20.79
C TYR A 389 -6.52 6.32 21.34
N ARG A 390 -6.70 6.32 22.67
CA ARG A 390 -8.00 6.10 23.30
C ARG A 390 -8.96 7.26 23.07
N GLY A 391 -8.50 8.50 23.19
CA GLY A 391 -9.28 9.70 22.87
C GLY A 391 -9.64 9.75 21.38
N LEU A 392 -8.68 9.49 20.51
CA LEU A 392 -8.90 9.38 19.06
C LEU A 392 -9.92 8.29 18.71
N ALA A 393 -9.84 7.10 19.34
CA ALA A 393 -10.79 6.02 19.13
C ALA A 393 -12.23 6.41 19.52
N VAL A 394 -12.43 7.14 20.62
CA VAL A 394 -13.75 7.66 21.03
C VAL A 394 -14.28 8.68 20.02
N ILE A 395 -13.44 9.62 19.55
CA ILE A 395 -13.84 10.60 18.53
C ILE A 395 -14.24 9.88 17.23
N LEU A 396 -13.43 8.95 16.73
CA LEU A 396 -13.74 8.18 15.52
C LEU A 396 -15.01 7.32 15.70
N MET A 397 -15.25 6.76 16.89
CA MET A 397 -16.49 6.03 17.20
C MET A 397 -17.73 6.92 17.14
N LEU A 398 -17.65 8.14 17.70
CA LEU A 398 -18.76 9.11 17.63
C LEU A 398 -19.05 9.53 16.19
N VAL A 399 -18.01 9.77 15.38
CA VAL A 399 -18.19 10.08 13.94
C VAL A 399 -18.76 8.87 13.18
N SER A 400 -18.33 7.64 13.48
CA SER A 400 -18.95 6.42 12.91
C SER A 400 -20.44 6.34 13.21
N VAL A 401 -20.84 6.56 14.46
CA VAL A 401 -22.26 6.52 14.85
C VAL A 401 -23.04 7.64 14.16
N ALA A 402 -22.47 8.84 14.03
CA ALA A 402 -23.08 9.95 13.30
C ALA A 402 -23.24 9.65 11.80
N VAL A 403 -22.29 8.96 11.16
CA VAL A 403 -22.39 8.48 9.77
C VAL A 403 -23.47 7.41 9.66
N VAL A 404 -23.43 6.34 10.45
CA VAL A 404 -24.45 5.26 10.39
C VAL A 404 -25.85 5.80 10.64
N TRP A 405 -26.02 6.72 11.61
CA TRP A 405 -27.29 7.39 11.84
C TRP A 405 -27.74 8.20 10.61
N SER A 406 -26.85 8.98 10.01
CA SER A 406 -27.14 9.82 8.84
C SER A 406 -27.43 8.99 7.58
N GLU A 407 -26.79 7.82 7.42
CA GLU A 407 -27.16 6.83 6.40
C GLU A 407 -28.59 6.31 6.61
N CYS A 408 -28.90 5.82 7.81
CA CYS A 408 -30.23 5.31 8.14
C CYS A 408 -31.34 6.36 8.06
N THR A 409 -31.01 7.65 8.11
CA THR A 409 -31.99 8.75 8.13
C THR A 409 -32.04 9.61 6.86
N PHE A 410 -31.14 9.45 5.87
CA PHE A 410 -31.16 10.34 4.69
C PHE A 410 -32.47 10.28 3.89
N PHE A 411 -33.20 9.16 3.94
CA PHE A 411 -34.51 9.02 3.29
C PHE A 411 -35.59 9.93 3.91
N SER A 412 -35.43 10.37 5.17
CA SER A 412 -36.37 11.28 5.83
C SER A 412 -36.07 12.73 5.41
N THR A 413 -36.91 13.25 4.52
CA THR A 413 -36.82 14.61 3.99
C THR A 413 -37.52 15.65 4.87
N GLN A 414 -38.55 15.24 5.60
CA GLN A 414 -39.31 16.07 6.54
C GLN A 414 -39.74 15.19 7.75
N PRO A 415 -39.23 15.44 8.97
CA PRO A 415 -38.12 16.33 9.30
C PRO A 415 -36.78 15.85 8.72
N VAL A 416 -35.80 16.75 8.61
CA VAL A 416 -34.42 16.41 8.22
C VAL A 416 -33.71 15.77 9.42
N LEU A 417 -33.44 14.47 9.33
CA LEU A 417 -32.88 13.68 10.45
C LEU A 417 -31.39 13.31 10.30
N SER A 418 -30.78 13.54 9.13
CA SER A 418 -29.34 13.40 8.91
C SER A 418 -28.59 14.53 9.62
N LEU A 419 -27.61 14.18 10.47
CA LEU A 419 -26.87 15.16 11.29
C LEU A 419 -26.06 16.11 10.42
N PHE A 420 -25.41 15.60 9.37
CA PHE A 420 -24.62 16.40 8.44
C PHE A 420 -25.50 17.34 7.60
N ALA A 421 -26.70 16.90 7.20
CA ALA A 421 -27.67 17.76 6.53
C ALA A 421 -28.17 18.88 7.45
N VAL A 422 -28.43 18.60 8.74
CA VAL A 422 -28.81 19.62 9.74
C VAL A 422 -27.69 20.65 9.92
N PHE A 423 -26.43 20.23 10.12
CA PHE A 423 -25.31 21.17 10.27
C PHE A 423 -25.13 22.09 9.06
N ILE A 424 -25.27 21.56 7.84
CA ILE A 424 -25.15 22.35 6.61
C ILE A 424 -26.36 23.27 6.43
N GLN A 425 -27.60 22.84 6.72
CA GLN A 425 -28.79 23.69 6.63
C GLN A 425 -28.84 24.80 7.70
N LEU A 426 -28.16 24.63 8.84
CA LEU A 426 -27.97 25.69 9.82
C LEU A 426 -26.94 26.72 9.30
N ALA A 427 -25.79 26.27 8.82
CA ALA A 427 -24.75 27.15 8.27
C ALA A 427 -25.17 27.83 6.94
N GLU A 428 -26.08 27.23 6.17
CA GLU A 428 -26.72 27.82 4.98
C GLU A 428 -27.53 29.07 5.35
N LYS A 429 -28.22 29.08 6.50
CA LYS A 429 -28.98 30.25 7.02
C LYS A 429 -28.08 31.36 7.56
N GLU A 430 -26.92 31.01 8.11
CA GLU A 430 -25.93 31.97 8.59
C GLU A 430 -24.99 32.47 7.49
N TYR A 431 -25.14 31.98 6.24
CA TYR A 431 -24.23 32.22 5.12
C TYR A 431 -22.76 31.92 5.43
N ASN A 432 -22.50 31.02 6.39
CA ASN A 432 -21.17 30.69 6.87
C ASN A 432 -20.50 29.64 5.96
N TYR A 433 -20.17 30.05 4.74
CA TYR A 433 -19.57 29.19 3.73
C TYR A 433 -18.27 28.51 4.19
N PHE A 434 -17.49 29.14 5.06
CA PHE A 434 -16.28 28.54 5.62
C PHE A 434 -16.61 27.35 6.54
N TYR A 435 -17.63 27.47 7.39
CA TYR A 435 -18.11 26.33 8.18
C TYR A 435 -18.65 25.21 7.28
N ILE A 436 -19.42 25.54 6.23
CA ILE A 436 -19.90 24.54 5.25
C ILE A 436 -18.73 23.81 4.60
N GLU A 437 -17.70 24.53 4.15
CA GLU A 437 -16.50 24.00 3.51
C GLU A 437 -15.73 23.06 4.46
N MET A 438 -15.50 23.48 5.71
CA MET A 438 -14.83 22.66 6.73
C MET A 438 -15.66 21.44 7.17
N ALA A 439 -16.97 21.57 7.35
CA ALA A 439 -17.86 20.47 7.71
C ALA A 439 -17.95 19.42 6.59
N CYS A 440 -18.06 19.87 5.33
CA CYS A 440 -17.95 19.03 4.15
C CYS A 440 -16.59 18.31 4.12
N PHE A 441 -15.48 19.05 4.30
CA PHE A 441 -14.12 18.50 4.30
C PHE A 441 -13.93 17.39 5.34
N PHE A 442 -14.27 17.63 6.61
CA PHE A 442 -14.10 16.60 7.65
C PHE A 442 -14.96 15.35 7.38
N THR A 443 -16.17 15.54 6.84
CA THR A 443 -17.08 14.44 6.51
C THR A 443 -16.56 13.61 5.33
N ILE A 444 -16.18 14.23 4.21
CA ILE A 444 -15.64 13.50 3.05
C ILE A 444 -14.27 12.87 3.36
N PHE A 445 -13.42 13.56 4.14
CA PHE A 445 -12.15 13.02 4.62
C PHE A 445 -12.37 11.76 5.46
N TYR A 446 -13.36 11.75 6.36
CA TYR A 446 -13.65 10.59 7.20
C TYR A 446 -14.17 9.38 6.39
N LEU A 447 -15.07 9.61 5.43
CA LEU A 447 -15.57 8.57 4.52
C LEU A 447 -14.44 7.99 3.67
N CYS A 448 -13.61 8.85 3.05
CA CYS A 448 -12.39 8.43 2.33
C CYS A 448 -11.42 7.68 3.24
N TYR A 449 -11.22 8.12 4.49
CA TYR A 449 -10.34 7.44 5.42
C TYR A 449 -10.84 6.03 5.77
N CYS A 450 -12.13 5.87 6.08
CA CYS A 450 -12.74 4.56 6.34
C CYS A 450 -12.58 3.60 5.15
N VAL A 451 -12.89 4.06 3.94
CA VAL A 451 -12.86 3.24 2.72
C VAL A 451 -11.43 2.93 2.29
N TYR A 452 -10.56 3.94 2.16
CA TYR A 452 -9.18 3.75 1.69
C TYR A 452 -8.32 3.02 2.73
N SER A 453 -8.44 3.31 4.03
CA SER A 453 -7.73 2.57 5.09
C SER A 453 -8.15 1.09 5.12
N THR A 454 -9.43 0.80 4.88
CA THR A 454 -9.91 -0.58 4.69
C THR A 454 -9.27 -1.24 3.46
N VAL A 455 -9.20 -0.54 2.33
CA VAL A 455 -8.53 -1.04 1.11
C VAL A 455 -7.02 -1.25 1.31
N PHE A 456 -6.33 -0.46 2.14
CA PHE A 456 -4.93 -0.73 2.51
C PHE A 456 -4.76 -1.94 3.45
N ARG A 457 -5.80 -2.31 4.22
CA ARG A 457 -5.77 -3.38 5.24
C ARG A 457 -6.23 -4.75 4.75
N ILE A 458 -7.20 -4.81 3.82
CA ILE A 458 -7.78 -6.08 3.36
C ILE A 458 -6.76 -6.89 2.55
N ARG A 459 -6.53 -8.14 2.97
CA ARG A 459 -5.91 -9.21 2.16
C ARG A 459 -7.01 -9.97 1.41
N VAL A 460 -7.07 -9.89 0.08
CA VAL A 460 -8.03 -10.68 -0.72
C VAL A 460 -7.34 -11.93 -1.27
N PHE A 461 -7.56 -13.08 -0.63
CA PHE A 461 -7.17 -14.43 -1.10
C PHE A 461 -5.79 -14.50 -1.80
N ASN A 462 -4.76 -13.89 -1.20
CA ASN A 462 -3.39 -13.76 -1.73
C ASN A 462 -3.22 -13.02 -3.08
N TYR A 463 -4.29 -12.59 -3.76
CA TYR A 463 -4.22 -11.81 -5.01
C TYR A 463 -3.96 -10.32 -4.78
N TYR A 464 -4.38 -9.78 -3.64
CA TYR A 464 -4.24 -8.37 -3.32
C TYR A 464 -3.78 -8.17 -1.87
N TYR A 465 -2.66 -7.45 -1.73
CA TYR A 465 -2.08 -7.01 -0.46
C TYR A 465 -1.08 -5.88 -0.73
N LEU A 466 -1.07 -4.83 0.11
CA LEU A 466 -0.05 -3.78 0.09
C LEU A 466 0.96 -3.97 1.23
N ALA A 467 2.22 -4.15 0.87
CA ALA A 467 3.35 -4.25 1.77
C ALA A 467 4.15 -2.95 1.76
N SER A 468 4.36 -2.36 2.93
CA SER A 468 5.22 -1.19 3.11
C SER A 468 6.71 -1.53 2.89
N HIS A 469 7.58 -0.53 2.94
CA HIS A 469 9.04 -0.68 2.72
C HIS A 469 9.36 -1.22 1.32
N HIS A 470 8.72 -0.63 0.31
CA HIS A 470 8.92 -0.88 -1.13
C HIS A 470 8.50 -2.28 -1.66
N GLN A 471 8.01 -3.20 -0.80
CA GLN A 471 7.71 -4.57 -1.18
C GLN A 471 6.30 -4.80 -1.77
N THR A 472 5.53 -3.76 -2.11
CA THR A 472 4.22 -3.97 -2.79
C THR A 472 4.44 -4.41 -4.23
N ASP A 473 3.82 -5.54 -4.59
CA ASP A 473 3.84 -6.07 -5.95
C ASP A 473 3.19 -5.11 -6.95
N ALA A 474 3.77 -4.96 -8.15
CA ALA A 474 3.26 -4.08 -9.20
C ALA A 474 1.76 -4.32 -9.50
N TYR A 475 1.32 -5.58 -9.44
CA TYR A 475 -0.08 -5.98 -9.60
C TYR A 475 -0.99 -5.43 -8.48
N SER A 476 -0.62 -5.63 -7.21
CA SER A 476 -1.36 -5.15 -6.05
C SER A 476 -1.41 -3.62 -5.98
N LEU A 477 -0.28 -2.98 -6.28
CA LEU A 477 -0.17 -1.52 -6.35
C LEU A 477 -1.17 -0.94 -7.37
N GLN A 478 -1.17 -1.51 -8.57
CA GLN A 478 -2.14 -1.19 -9.63
C GLN A 478 -3.59 -1.50 -9.25
N PHE A 479 -3.84 -2.62 -8.58
CA PHE A 479 -5.18 -3.00 -8.14
C PHE A 479 -5.76 -1.97 -7.16
N SER A 480 -4.95 -1.43 -6.24
CA SER A 480 -5.39 -0.34 -5.36
C SER A 480 -5.79 0.92 -6.14
N GLY A 481 -5.02 1.30 -7.17
CA GLY A 481 -5.35 2.43 -8.04
C GLY A 481 -6.64 2.21 -8.83
N MET A 482 -6.83 1.02 -9.40
CA MET A 482 -8.08 0.62 -10.07
C MET A 482 -9.27 0.67 -9.11
N LEU A 483 -9.09 0.23 -7.87
CA LEU A 483 -10.13 0.17 -6.86
C LEU A 483 -10.50 1.56 -6.35
N PHE A 484 -9.53 2.46 -6.11
CA PHE A 484 -9.80 3.86 -5.77
C PHE A 484 -10.54 4.60 -6.89
N CYS A 485 -10.13 4.44 -8.17
CA CYS A 485 -10.85 5.04 -9.30
C CYS A 485 -12.29 4.49 -9.47
N ARG A 486 -12.56 3.27 -9.01
CA ARG A 486 -13.91 2.67 -8.99
C ARG A 486 -14.77 3.07 -7.78
N LEU A 487 -14.14 3.38 -6.64
CA LEU A 487 -14.82 3.75 -5.39
C LEU A 487 -15.06 5.25 -5.25
N THR A 488 -14.24 6.10 -5.87
CA THR A 488 -14.44 7.55 -5.87
C THR A 488 -15.82 7.98 -6.38
N PRO A 489 -16.35 7.44 -7.52
CA PRO A 489 -17.68 7.80 -8.00
C PRO A 489 -18.85 7.52 -7.02
N PRO A 490 -19.00 6.30 -6.46
CA PRO A 490 -20.06 6.05 -5.48
C PRO A 490 -19.82 6.78 -4.15
N LEU A 491 -18.57 7.00 -3.72
CA LEU A 491 -18.24 7.67 -2.46
C LEU A 491 -18.68 9.15 -2.49
N CYS A 492 -18.39 9.88 -3.57
CA CYS A 492 -18.89 11.25 -3.75
C CYS A 492 -20.42 11.32 -3.79
N LEU A 493 -21.09 10.35 -4.45
CA LEU A 493 -22.57 10.30 -4.51
C LEU A 493 -23.18 10.00 -3.13
N ASN A 494 -22.57 9.09 -2.37
CA ASN A 494 -22.95 8.76 -1.00
C ASN A 494 -22.85 9.98 -0.07
N PHE A 495 -21.72 10.69 -0.11
CA PHE A 495 -21.54 11.96 0.61
C PHE A 495 -22.60 13.02 0.22
N LEU A 496 -22.85 13.23 -1.08
CA LEU A 496 -23.86 14.20 -1.54
C LEU A 496 -25.30 13.82 -1.12
N GLY A 497 -25.57 12.53 -0.95
CA GLY A 497 -26.82 12.02 -0.36
C GLY A 497 -26.93 12.31 1.13
N LEU A 498 -25.88 12.02 1.91
CA LEU A 498 -25.81 12.29 3.35
C LEU A 498 -26.11 13.75 3.71
N ILE A 499 -25.62 14.71 2.90
CA ILE A 499 -25.81 16.15 3.11
C ILE A 499 -27.08 16.73 2.45
N HIS A 500 -27.96 15.88 1.91
CA HIS A 500 -29.19 16.27 1.19
C HIS A 500 -28.99 17.22 -0.02
N MET A 501 -27.80 17.22 -0.63
CA MET A 501 -27.52 17.99 -1.85
C MET A 501 -27.92 17.26 -3.14
N ASP A 502 -28.20 15.94 -3.12
CA ASP A 502 -28.91 15.33 -4.24
C ASP A 502 -30.42 15.64 -4.21
N THR A 503 -30.81 16.47 -5.18
CA THR A 503 -32.19 16.68 -5.68
C THR A 503 -33.09 15.43 -5.75
N ALA A 504 -32.54 14.23 -6.00
CA ALA A 504 -33.31 12.98 -6.06
C ALA A 504 -33.76 12.46 -4.68
N ILE A 505 -33.13 12.95 -3.61
CA ILE A 505 -33.49 12.68 -2.21
C ILE A 505 -34.27 13.87 -1.65
N SER A 506 -33.73 15.09 -1.73
CA SER A 506 -34.30 16.29 -1.09
C SER A 506 -35.70 16.66 -1.60
N GLY A 507 -36.04 16.35 -2.85
CA GLY A 507 -37.32 16.71 -3.48
C GLY A 507 -37.47 18.20 -3.82
N GLN A 508 -36.65 19.07 -3.23
CA GLN A 508 -36.56 20.50 -3.58
C GLN A 508 -35.80 20.71 -4.91
N GLN A 509 -36.17 21.76 -5.65
CA GLN A 509 -35.39 22.26 -6.79
C GLN A 509 -34.16 23.04 -6.32
N ARG A 510 -33.18 22.32 -5.76
CA ARG A 510 -31.82 22.81 -5.52
C ARG A 510 -30.97 22.63 -6.79
N GLU A 511 -30.03 23.55 -7.01
CA GLU A 511 -28.99 23.43 -8.03
C GLU A 511 -28.14 22.17 -7.78
N GLN A 512 -27.76 21.49 -8.86
CA GLN A 512 -26.93 20.30 -8.78
C GLN A 512 -25.44 20.68 -8.78
N THR A 513 -24.64 19.97 -7.98
CA THR A 513 -23.18 20.11 -8.04
C THR A 513 -22.65 19.80 -9.45
N ALA A 514 -21.55 20.45 -9.83
CA ALA A 514 -20.90 20.22 -11.12
C ALA A 514 -20.49 18.74 -11.28
N TYR A 515 -20.12 18.09 -10.18
CA TYR A 515 -19.95 16.65 -10.05
C TYR A 515 -21.18 15.86 -10.52
N THR A 516 -22.35 16.10 -9.91
CA THR A 516 -23.59 15.33 -10.16
C THR A 516 -24.05 15.45 -11.61
N THR A 517 -23.83 16.62 -12.21
CA THR A 517 -24.12 16.91 -13.63
C THR A 517 -23.30 16.02 -14.59
N ILE A 518 -22.11 15.59 -14.19
CA ILE A 518 -21.16 14.85 -15.04
C ILE A 518 -21.15 13.34 -14.74
N MET A 519 -21.24 12.94 -13.47
CA MET A 519 -21.38 11.52 -13.12
C MET A 519 -22.74 10.94 -13.54
N GLY A 520 -23.76 11.80 -13.65
CA GLY A 520 -25.15 11.43 -13.83
C GLY A 520 -25.78 10.99 -12.52
N SER A 521 -26.77 11.75 -12.04
CA SER A 521 -27.61 11.35 -10.91
C SER A 521 -28.32 10.01 -11.18
N MET A 522 -28.56 9.20 -10.14
CA MET A 522 -29.22 7.88 -10.20
C MET A 522 -30.66 7.89 -10.78
N LYS A 523 -31.23 9.08 -11.06
CA LYS A 523 -32.60 9.32 -11.56
C LYS A 523 -33.01 8.46 -12.76
N VAL A 524 -32.06 8.06 -13.62
CA VAL A 524 -32.34 7.53 -14.96
C VAL A 524 -32.89 6.08 -14.95
N LEU A 525 -32.86 5.39 -13.82
CA LEU A 525 -33.63 4.18 -13.55
C LEU A 525 -34.32 4.31 -12.18
N SER A 526 -35.43 5.08 -12.13
CA SER A 526 -36.19 5.37 -10.90
C SER A 526 -36.58 4.13 -10.09
N PHE A 527 -36.79 2.98 -10.73
CA PHE A 527 -37.01 1.70 -10.07
C PHE A 527 -35.81 1.25 -9.22
N ILE A 528 -34.60 1.29 -9.79
CA ILE A 528 -33.37 0.93 -9.08
C ILE A 528 -33.08 1.96 -7.98
N ALA A 529 -33.24 3.26 -8.27
CA ALA A 529 -33.03 4.32 -7.27
C ALA A 529 -33.93 4.17 -6.04
N LYS A 530 -35.23 3.87 -6.22
CA LYS A 530 -36.16 3.67 -5.09
C LYS A 530 -35.80 2.47 -4.22
N GLY A 531 -35.46 1.33 -4.83
CA GLY A 531 -34.98 0.17 -4.07
C GLY A 531 -33.66 0.46 -3.36
N PHE A 532 -32.74 1.12 -4.06
CA PHE A 532 -31.43 1.49 -3.55
C PHE A 532 -31.49 2.35 -2.28
N TYR A 533 -32.28 3.43 -2.27
CA TYR A 533 -32.40 4.31 -1.10
C TYR A 533 -32.99 3.61 0.15
N ILE A 534 -33.73 2.52 -0.03
CA ILE A 534 -34.29 1.71 1.07
C ILE A 534 -33.28 0.66 1.54
N TYR A 535 -32.67 -0.10 0.63
CA TYR A 535 -31.81 -1.22 0.99
C TYR A 535 -30.36 -0.84 1.34
N TYR A 536 -29.83 0.26 0.81
CA TYR A 536 -28.44 0.67 1.04
C TYR A 536 -28.14 0.99 2.52
N PRO A 537 -28.95 1.80 3.24
CA PRO A 537 -28.73 2.04 4.66
C PRO A 537 -28.89 0.79 5.52
N MET A 538 -29.88 -0.05 5.21
CA MET A 538 -30.10 -1.33 5.90
C MET A 538 -28.91 -2.28 5.72
N LEU A 539 -28.30 -2.33 4.53
CA LEU A 539 -27.14 -3.17 4.26
C LEU A 539 -25.88 -2.64 4.98
N ILE A 540 -25.65 -1.32 5.02
CA ILE A 540 -24.57 -0.72 5.81
C ILE A 540 -24.76 -1.04 7.30
N LEU A 541 -25.96 -0.82 7.86
CA LEU A 541 -26.26 -1.12 9.26
C LEU A 541 -26.06 -2.61 9.60
N LEU A 542 -26.55 -3.50 8.74
CA LEU A 542 -26.37 -4.94 8.88
C LEU A 542 -24.88 -5.35 8.86
N LEU A 543 -24.07 -4.76 7.98
CA LEU A 543 -22.64 -5.01 7.90
C LEU A 543 -21.87 -4.43 9.08
N CYS A 544 -22.24 -3.24 9.57
CA CYS A 544 -21.70 -2.69 10.81
C CYS A 544 -21.98 -3.65 12.00
N ILE A 545 -23.22 -4.14 12.13
CA ILE A 545 -23.59 -5.12 13.17
C ILE A 545 -22.81 -6.43 13.01
N ALA A 546 -22.69 -6.94 11.77
CA ALA A 546 -21.95 -8.18 11.49
C ALA A 546 -20.44 -8.06 11.76
N THR A 547 -19.80 -6.93 11.43
CA THR A 547 -18.39 -6.64 11.73
C THR A 547 -18.20 -6.35 13.23
N TYR A 548 -19.20 -5.76 13.90
CA TYR A 548 -19.17 -5.56 15.36
C TYR A 548 -19.16 -6.91 16.10
N TYR A 549 -20.11 -7.80 15.81
CA TYR A 549 -20.17 -9.13 16.42
C TYR A 549 -19.20 -10.17 15.82
N SER A 550 -18.32 -9.78 14.88
CA SER A 550 -17.36 -10.67 14.20
C SER A 550 -18.03 -11.88 13.50
N LEU A 551 -19.25 -11.72 12.99
CA LEU A 551 -20.06 -12.82 12.45
C LEU A 551 -19.38 -13.51 11.27
N GLY A 552 -18.71 -12.78 10.38
CA GLY A 552 -17.99 -13.36 9.25
C GLY A 552 -16.93 -14.39 9.66
N THR A 553 -16.07 -14.05 10.63
CA THR A 553 -15.06 -14.99 11.16
C THR A 553 -15.68 -16.13 11.96
N ARG A 554 -16.80 -15.90 12.66
CA ARG A 554 -17.53 -16.96 13.37
C ARG A 554 -18.15 -17.96 12.39
N CYS A 555 -18.74 -17.50 11.29
CA CYS A 555 -19.28 -18.35 10.23
C CYS A 555 -18.17 -19.13 9.49
N LEU A 556 -17.03 -18.50 9.18
CA LEU A 556 -15.89 -19.20 8.57
C LEU A 556 -15.32 -20.29 9.49
N ASN A 557 -15.25 -20.03 10.81
CA ASN A 557 -14.86 -21.04 11.79
C ASN A 557 -15.87 -22.21 11.85
N MET A 558 -17.19 -21.94 11.81
CA MET A 558 -18.21 -23.00 11.74
C MET A 558 -18.14 -23.82 10.43
N LEU A 559 -17.65 -23.23 9.34
CA LEU A 559 -17.39 -23.90 8.07
C LEU A 559 -16.01 -24.59 8.02
N GLY A 560 -15.30 -24.69 9.14
CA GLY A 560 -14.02 -25.41 9.27
C GLY A 560 -12.77 -24.65 8.80
N PHE A 561 -12.90 -23.43 8.28
CA PHE A 561 -11.79 -22.66 7.69
C PHE A 561 -10.90 -21.95 8.74
N GLN A 562 -10.25 -22.73 9.61
CA GLN A 562 -9.37 -22.23 10.68
C GLN A 562 -8.23 -21.31 10.19
N GLN A 563 -7.77 -21.48 8.94
CA GLN A 563 -6.74 -20.61 8.34
C GLN A 563 -7.16 -19.13 8.33
N PHE A 564 -8.46 -18.84 8.19
CA PHE A 564 -9.02 -17.48 8.21
C PHE A 564 -9.44 -16.99 9.61
N MET A 565 -8.97 -17.64 10.69
CA MET A 565 -9.18 -17.18 12.06
C MET A 565 -8.61 -15.77 12.27
N GLY A 566 -9.52 -14.79 12.33
CA GLY A 566 -9.19 -13.35 12.38
C GLY A 566 -8.68 -12.88 13.74
N GLU A 567 -8.03 -11.71 13.73
CA GLU A 567 -7.25 -11.12 14.84
C GLU A 567 -7.98 -10.95 16.18
N ASN A 568 -9.31 -11.13 16.23
CA ASN A 568 -10.13 -10.97 17.42
C ASN A 568 -10.27 -12.26 18.25
N ASN A 569 -10.03 -13.44 17.65
CA ASN A 569 -10.06 -14.74 18.33
C ASN A 569 -8.65 -15.34 18.31
N MET A 570 -7.73 -14.74 19.07
CA MET A 570 -6.38 -15.28 19.25
C MET A 570 -6.44 -16.54 20.12
N THR A 571 -5.95 -17.67 19.61
CA THR A 571 -5.66 -18.85 20.44
C THR A 571 -4.39 -18.60 21.26
N THR A 572 -4.38 -19.08 22.50
CA THR A 572 -3.20 -19.05 23.39
C THR A 572 -1.97 -19.67 22.72
N ASP A 573 -2.19 -20.78 22.03
CA ASP A 573 -1.14 -21.68 21.56
C ASP A 573 -0.30 -21.00 20.45
N LEU A 574 -0.96 -20.27 19.52
CA LEU A 574 -0.28 -19.48 18.49
C LEU A 574 0.34 -18.19 19.04
N VAL A 575 -0.13 -17.70 20.19
CA VAL A 575 0.49 -16.55 20.89
C VAL A 575 1.76 -16.98 21.61
N ASP A 576 1.77 -18.12 22.29
CA ASP A 576 2.98 -18.64 22.95
C ASP A 576 4.00 -19.20 21.94
N GLU A 577 3.57 -19.85 20.85
CA GLU A 577 4.46 -20.20 19.72
C GLU A 577 5.14 -18.94 19.15
N GLY A 578 4.36 -17.91 18.80
CA GLY A 578 4.89 -16.65 18.27
C GLY A 578 5.88 -15.96 19.22
N ARG A 579 5.60 -16.02 20.52
CA ARG A 579 6.48 -15.54 21.60
C ARG A 579 7.79 -16.32 21.66
N GLU A 580 7.76 -17.64 21.51
CA GLU A 580 8.97 -18.47 21.49
C GLU A 580 9.81 -18.29 20.23
N LEU A 581 9.16 -18.10 19.07
CA LEU A 581 9.83 -17.73 17.81
C LEU A 581 10.58 -16.39 17.96
N ILE A 582 9.92 -15.36 18.49
CA ILE A 582 10.55 -14.05 18.75
C ILE A 582 11.69 -14.16 19.78
N ARG A 583 11.53 -14.96 20.84
CA ARG A 583 12.62 -15.27 21.80
C ARG A 583 13.77 -16.05 21.17
N ARG A 584 13.54 -16.90 20.17
CA ARG A 584 14.58 -17.61 19.42
C ARG A 584 15.35 -16.62 18.55
N GLU A 585 14.66 -15.83 17.75
CA GLU A 585 15.26 -14.77 16.91
C GLU A 585 16.03 -13.72 17.72
N ARG A 586 15.46 -13.24 18.83
CA ARG A 586 16.13 -12.29 19.74
C ARG A 586 17.46 -12.85 20.27
N ARG A 587 17.51 -14.14 20.60
CA ARG A 587 18.75 -14.86 20.97
C ARG A 587 19.67 -15.16 19.79
N MET A 588 19.20 -15.15 18.55
CA MET A 588 20.06 -15.18 17.36
C MET A 588 20.73 -13.80 17.18
N ARG A 589 19.92 -12.73 17.07
CA ARG A 589 20.38 -11.33 16.89
C ARG A 589 21.42 -10.93 17.95
N GLN A 590 21.12 -11.16 19.23
CA GLN A 590 22.04 -10.85 20.32
C GLN A 590 23.40 -11.58 20.18
N ARG A 591 23.41 -12.88 19.86
CA ARG A 591 24.67 -13.63 19.66
C ARG A 591 25.48 -13.13 18.46
N THR A 592 24.80 -12.67 17.40
CA THR A 592 25.44 -12.05 16.23
C THR A 592 26.08 -10.71 16.59
N GLU A 593 25.37 -9.86 17.34
CA GLU A 593 25.86 -8.57 17.82
C GLU A 593 27.02 -8.74 18.83
N ASP A 594 26.88 -9.61 19.84
CA ASP A 594 27.96 -9.99 20.76
C ASP A 594 29.18 -10.54 20.01
N GLY A 595 28.95 -11.26 18.90
CA GLY A 595 29.99 -11.73 18.00
C GLY A 595 30.64 -10.59 17.20
N GLU A 596 29.88 -9.59 16.74
CA GLU A 596 30.43 -8.39 16.11
C GLU A 596 31.19 -7.50 17.08
N ILE A 597 30.66 -7.25 18.27
CA ILE A 597 31.32 -6.44 19.32
C ILE A 597 32.67 -7.07 19.66
N ARG A 598 32.72 -8.38 19.94
CA ARG A 598 33.99 -9.11 20.15
C ARG A 598 34.93 -9.03 18.94
N ARG A 599 34.43 -9.10 17.70
CA ARG A 599 35.25 -8.93 16.48
C ARG A 599 35.77 -7.49 16.29
N ARG A 600 35.00 -6.48 16.70
CA ARG A 600 35.41 -5.06 16.67
C ARG A 600 36.45 -4.79 17.76
N GLU A 601 36.19 -5.18 19.00
CA GLU A 601 37.15 -5.09 20.10
C GLU A 601 38.45 -5.85 19.83
N PHE A 602 38.38 -7.04 19.24
CA PHE A 602 39.57 -7.78 18.83
C PHE A 602 40.34 -7.01 17.75
N ARG A 603 39.64 -6.49 16.73
CA ARG A 603 40.25 -5.66 15.67
C ARG A 603 40.88 -4.37 16.23
N GLU A 604 40.32 -3.78 17.28
CA GLU A 604 40.86 -2.58 17.92
C GLU A 604 42.05 -2.88 18.83
N ARG A 605 41.96 -3.94 19.67
CA ARG A 605 43.05 -4.39 20.55
C ARG A 605 44.26 -4.94 19.78
N TYR A 606 44.02 -5.63 18.67
CA TYR A 606 45.06 -6.18 17.78
C TYR A 606 45.26 -5.33 16.52
N ARG A 607 44.93 -4.01 16.55
CA ARG A 607 45.30 -3.10 15.46
C ARG A 607 46.79 -2.79 15.51
N ASP A 608 47.56 -3.60 14.79
CA ASP A 608 49.01 -3.52 14.71
C ASP A 608 49.51 -2.06 14.44
N PRO A 609 50.45 -1.52 15.25
CA PRO A 609 51.04 -0.20 15.02
C PRO A 609 51.63 0.03 13.63
N GLN A 610 51.97 -1.03 12.87
CA GLN A 610 52.57 -0.93 11.54
C GLN A 610 51.78 -0.03 10.56
N GLU A 611 50.43 0.00 10.59
CA GLU A 611 49.65 0.89 9.70
C GLU A 611 49.94 2.38 9.96
N LYS A 612 50.18 2.78 11.22
CA LYS A 612 50.52 4.18 11.57
C LYS A 612 51.91 4.58 11.09
N TYR A 613 52.85 3.64 11.02
CA TYR A 613 54.20 3.90 10.48
C TYR A 613 54.23 3.88 8.95
N ALA A 614 53.54 2.92 8.31
CA ALA A 614 53.40 2.84 6.86
C ALA A 614 52.75 4.11 6.26
N SER A 615 51.77 4.67 6.97
CA SER A 615 51.10 5.93 6.59
C SER A 615 51.99 7.17 6.71
N ARG A 616 53.04 7.12 7.56
CA ARG A 616 53.92 8.27 7.86
C ARG A 616 55.19 8.30 6.99
N ASN A 617 55.73 7.14 6.62
CA ASN A 617 56.94 7.06 5.78
C ASN A 617 56.72 7.44 4.30
N ARG A 618 55.47 7.51 3.82
CA ARG A 618 55.19 7.79 2.40
C ARG A 618 55.44 9.24 1.96
N ASN A 619 55.71 10.16 2.90
CA ASN A 619 55.94 11.58 2.65
C ASN A 619 57.40 12.04 2.83
N SER A 620 58.38 11.12 2.93
CA SER A 620 59.78 11.46 3.24
C SER A 620 60.82 10.90 2.25
N TYR A 621 60.40 10.34 1.11
CA TYR A 621 61.28 9.85 0.05
C TYR A 621 60.72 10.25 -1.33
N SER A 622 60.68 11.56 -1.58
CA SER A 622 60.28 12.14 -2.88
C SER A 622 61.11 13.37 -3.27
N GLU A 623 62.33 13.50 -2.76
CA GLU A 623 63.22 14.61 -3.09
C GLU A 623 64.70 14.25 -2.90
N LEU A 624 65.33 13.64 -3.92
CA LEU A 624 66.71 13.89 -4.37
C LEU A 624 67.03 13.09 -5.64
N LYS A 625 67.88 13.67 -6.50
CA LYS A 625 68.08 13.33 -7.92
C LYS A 625 69.02 12.14 -8.18
N GLU A 626 68.83 11.54 -9.38
CA GLU A 626 69.84 11.24 -10.42
C GLU A 626 71.35 11.24 -9.99
N ASN A 627 72.21 10.29 -10.38
CA ASN A 627 72.37 9.74 -11.74
C ASN A 627 73.29 8.48 -11.85
N ASN A 628 73.30 7.88 -13.06
CA ASN A 628 74.34 7.04 -13.71
C ASN A 628 74.76 5.62 -13.21
N GLU A 629 74.48 4.63 -14.08
CA GLU A 629 75.43 3.68 -14.71
C GLU A 629 76.13 2.52 -13.95
N SER A 630 75.62 1.30 -14.23
CA SER A 630 76.33 0.22 -14.98
C SER A 630 76.82 -1.09 -14.29
N VAL A 631 76.68 -2.19 -15.08
CA VAL A 631 77.54 -3.41 -15.17
C VAL A 631 77.48 -4.56 -14.12
N MET A 632 76.90 -5.67 -14.59
CA MET A 632 77.28 -7.11 -14.48
C MET A 632 77.22 -7.95 -13.16
N ASN A 633 76.61 -9.14 -13.35
CA ASN A 633 77.05 -10.50 -12.97
C ASN A 633 76.92 -11.08 -11.53
N SER A 634 75.94 -12.00 -11.42
CA SER A 634 76.06 -13.41 -10.98
C SER A 634 76.61 -13.82 -9.60
N SER A 635 75.74 -14.51 -8.85
CA SER A 635 75.97 -15.73 -8.04
C SER A 635 76.98 -15.73 -6.88
N ALA A 636 76.45 -15.94 -5.65
CA ALA A 636 76.92 -16.98 -4.73
C ALA A 636 75.91 -17.28 -3.59
N PHE A 637 75.71 -18.57 -3.30
CA PHE A 637 75.38 -19.26 -2.04
C PHE A 637 74.44 -18.68 -0.94
N ALA A 638 73.65 -19.58 -0.35
CA ALA A 638 72.90 -19.40 0.90
C ALA A 638 73.72 -19.78 2.15
N PRO A 639 73.17 -19.59 3.36
CA PRO A 639 72.85 -20.77 4.17
C PRO A 639 71.44 -20.76 4.78
N ALA A 640 71.03 -21.91 5.33
CA ALA A 640 69.70 -22.16 5.89
C ALA A 640 69.59 -21.88 7.41
N SER A 641 68.37 -21.85 7.93
CA SER A 641 68.07 -21.94 9.37
C SER A 641 67.02 -23.03 9.66
N ARG A 642 66.97 -23.52 10.90
CA ARG A 642 66.21 -24.71 11.34
C ARG A 642 64.87 -24.36 12.03
N ARG A 643 64.05 -25.41 12.22
CA ARG A 643 62.91 -25.44 13.15
C ARG A 643 63.41 -25.54 14.61
N ASP A 644 62.62 -24.98 15.53
CA ASP A 644 62.04 -25.59 16.76
C ASP A 644 60.99 -24.58 17.28
N ARG A 645 59.84 -24.88 17.89
CA ARG A 645 59.22 -26.06 18.54
C ARG A 645 59.45 -26.27 20.05
N SER A 646 59.17 -25.22 20.82
CA SER A 646 58.48 -25.27 22.13
C SER A 646 57.57 -24.03 22.21
N ASP A 647 56.56 -23.88 23.08
CA ASP A 647 56.20 -24.59 24.32
C ASP A 647 54.76 -25.15 24.32
N GLN A 648 54.43 -25.94 25.36
CA GLN A 648 53.09 -26.44 25.69
C GLN A 648 52.99 -26.59 27.23
N THR A 649 51.78 -26.79 27.79
CA THR A 649 51.42 -26.86 29.25
C THR A 649 51.45 -25.51 29.98
N GLU A 650 50.63 -25.24 31.02
CA GLU A 650 49.48 -25.95 31.64
C GLU A 650 48.17 -25.14 31.40
N LEU A 651 46.93 -25.46 31.84
CA LEU A 651 46.30 -26.51 32.68
C LEU A 651 45.26 -27.31 31.82
N LEU A 652 44.64 -28.46 32.18
CA LEU A 652 44.06 -29.05 33.43
C LEU A 652 42.67 -28.46 33.80
N GLN A 653 41.57 -29.09 33.35
CA GLN A 653 40.80 -30.21 33.98
C GLN A 653 39.78 -29.72 35.04
N ASP A 654 38.56 -30.26 35.19
CA ASP A 654 37.83 -31.34 34.47
C ASP A 654 36.29 -31.11 34.65
N ALA A 655 35.29 -31.90 34.20
CA ALA A 655 35.22 -33.29 33.72
C ALA A 655 34.04 -33.53 32.72
N GLU A 656 33.83 -34.80 32.35
CA GLU A 656 32.74 -35.38 31.52
C GLU A 656 31.72 -36.19 32.39
N PRO A 657 30.68 -36.97 31.92
CA PRO A 657 30.54 -37.69 30.63
C PRO A 657 29.13 -37.85 29.97
N LEU A 658 29.11 -38.36 28.72
CA LEU A 658 28.01 -39.09 28.00
C LEU A 658 26.67 -38.32 27.74
N ASP A 659 25.96 -38.40 26.60
CA ASP A 659 26.03 -39.17 25.33
C ASP A 659 25.10 -38.43 24.28
N PHE A 660 24.83 -38.76 23.00
CA PHE A 660 25.16 -39.87 22.08
C PHE A 660 24.90 -39.41 20.60
N ASN A 661 25.45 -40.13 19.60
CA ASN A 661 25.01 -40.25 18.18
C ASN A 661 24.55 -39.04 17.34
N ALA A 662 25.40 -38.62 16.39
CA ALA A 662 25.12 -38.67 14.94
C ALA A 662 26.43 -38.63 14.14
N GLU A 663 26.47 -39.22 12.94
CA GLU A 663 27.66 -39.30 12.09
C GLU A 663 27.76 -38.10 11.14
N GLU A 664 28.92 -37.44 11.07
CA GLU A 664 29.34 -36.62 9.93
C GLU A 664 30.75 -37.03 9.48
N ILE A 665 30.94 -37.17 8.17
CA ILE A 665 32.17 -37.67 7.56
C ILE A 665 33.14 -36.51 7.31
N VAL A 666 34.42 -36.74 7.61
CA VAL A 666 35.50 -35.78 7.39
C VAL A 666 35.92 -35.78 5.91
N GLU A 667 35.87 -34.62 5.27
CA GLU A 667 36.78 -34.31 4.15
C GLU A 667 37.58 -33.03 4.45
N THR A 668 38.88 -33.13 4.21
CA THR A 668 39.85 -32.03 4.34
C THR A 668 40.57 -31.82 3.01
N ASP A 669 40.55 -30.60 2.47
CA ASP A 669 41.71 -30.08 1.74
C ASP A 669 41.85 -28.56 1.96
N ASP A 670 43.08 -28.09 2.18
CA ASP A 670 43.43 -26.70 2.55
C ASP A 670 44.15 -26.02 1.37
N ARG A 671 43.39 -25.62 0.35
CA ARG A 671 43.92 -25.00 -0.87
C ARG A 671 43.70 -23.50 -0.94
N ARG A 672 44.67 -22.77 -0.39
CA ARG A 672 44.84 -21.32 -0.60
C ARG A 672 45.08 -21.03 -2.09
N TYR A 673 44.27 -20.16 -2.70
CA TYR A 673 44.58 -19.55 -3.98
C TYR A 673 44.50 -18.02 -3.96
N THR A 674 45.35 -17.40 -4.78
CA THR A 674 45.65 -15.96 -4.79
C THR A 674 44.69 -15.17 -5.69
N GLY A 675 44.23 -14.01 -5.22
CA GLY A 675 43.28 -13.19 -5.97
C GLY A 675 43.89 -12.33 -7.09
N GLY A 676 43.24 -12.33 -8.26
CA GLY A 676 43.35 -11.36 -9.35
C GLY A 676 41.97 -11.24 -10.02
N ARG A 677 41.15 -10.19 -9.88
CA ARG A 677 41.29 -8.73 -10.09
C ARG A 677 40.99 -8.32 -11.55
N TYR A 678 40.00 -7.42 -11.69
CA TYR A 678 39.49 -6.75 -12.90
C TYR A 678 38.50 -7.50 -13.82
N LEU A 679 37.23 -7.07 -13.74
CA LEU A 679 36.42 -6.78 -14.92
C LEU A 679 35.63 -5.48 -14.68
N SER A 680 35.42 -4.68 -15.73
CA SER A 680 35.06 -3.26 -15.60
C SER A 680 33.56 -2.99 -15.59
N THR A 681 33.09 -2.17 -14.65
CA THR A 681 31.71 -1.68 -14.59
C THR A 681 31.45 -0.63 -15.68
N SER A 682 30.95 -1.05 -16.84
CA SER A 682 30.43 -0.14 -17.88
C SER A 682 28.93 0.09 -17.69
N LEU A 683 28.54 1.29 -17.23
CA LEU A 683 27.13 1.69 -17.22
C LEU A 683 26.64 1.87 -18.67
N SER A 684 25.78 0.97 -19.13
CA SER A 684 24.99 1.19 -20.34
C SER A 684 23.71 1.97 -19.99
N ARG A 685 23.29 2.88 -20.88
CA ARG A 685 22.01 3.60 -20.75
C ARG A 685 20.86 2.68 -21.13
N GLY A 686 20.31 1.96 -20.15
CA GLY A 686 19.08 1.18 -20.30
C GLY A 686 17.93 2.02 -20.85
N ARG A 687 17.19 1.50 -21.84
CA ARG A 687 16.00 2.17 -22.38
C ARG A 687 14.80 1.86 -21.49
N ILE A 688 13.81 2.74 -21.52
CA ILE A 688 12.66 2.80 -20.59
C ILE A 688 11.81 1.50 -20.53
N PHE A 689 11.99 0.56 -21.46
CA PHE A 689 11.22 -0.70 -21.57
C PHE A 689 12.05 -1.99 -21.46
N ASP A 690 13.38 -1.92 -21.33
CA ASP A 690 14.25 -3.11 -21.37
C ASP A 690 14.42 -3.78 -19.98
N ASP A 691 14.27 -3.01 -18.89
CA ASP A 691 14.43 -3.49 -17.50
C ASP A 691 13.15 -4.14 -16.94
N VAL A 692 12.74 -5.31 -17.46
CA VAL A 692 11.78 -6.23 -16.81
C VAL A 692 12.19 -7.69 -17.03
#